data_AF-A0A966Z8Z2-F1
#
_entry.id   AF-A0A966Z8Z2-F1
#
_cell.length_a   1.000
_cell.length_b   1.000
_cell.length_c   1.000
_cell.angle_alpha   90.00
_cell.angle_beta   90.00
_cell.angle_gamma   90.00
#
_symmetry.space_group_name_H-M   'P 1'
#
loop_
_entity.id
_entity.type
_entity.pdbx_description
1 polymer ?
#
loop_
_entity_poly.entity_id
_entity_poly.type
_entity_poly.pdbx_seq_one_letter_code
_entity_poly.pdbx_strand_id
1 'polypeptide(L)'
;MVTAVAMAVAPVAPTQAPPGAESRSSSAPLQPTAVSQRGGAIRLNNVGVAYMGQQRFADAGRMFARALAVNPSSDVARLNRAIALYFSQNYDEARALLLALAKSHPKDARAWYYLGLLYKSQARSQEALASFRRAAEIAPGDADARYFVGDSAAHLQQYQQAIEAFEQALRLNSNHASAEFGIAGSYRRLGDMEQARQHMLRFQQITQNKLGSPMSLAYGDQGALSLAQEVRAPQTQVPAAIAVRFEVVPLPVNKPAHAPAQPGAQLGPAACWLDYDGDGTPDLFLSAGSRAGGGIALLRNAGGKFNDVTADVGLAAGATDAQSRPGIACAAADYDNDGSVDLAVSFLHRVSLFHNQGNGKFIEVSGKAGVKAGSSGATALTWLDYDHDGDLDLFAAGENRLWRNNGNGTFAEVSGDTAIGAAPSFTAAGTDFNNDRAVDIVLSGASSLWLNPREGKWSSAPAGSLPDFPTSQVAVADLNKDGWMDLVFTGPADAPLSLWRNANGSFERAAGLNVAWKSGQAVAILDYDNDSWLDVIAAGQNASGQPELRLLRNEGPTGFRDVTARAGLDKLPLQSPFMLAPADFDGDGDTDIAVTQVDGPAFLLRNSGGNRNHSLRLTLRGLNPAGRLGQGDASRCSAPAVAHRCGAGRD
;
A
#
# COMPACT_ATOMS: atom_id res chain seq x y z
N MET A 1 -29.11 -37.82 20.75
CA MET A 1 -29.30 -37.33 22.13
C MET A 1 -27.99 -36.72 22.61
N VAL A 2 -27.80 -35.43 22.38
CA VAL A 2 -27.00 -34.53 23.23
C VAL A 2 -27.68 -33.16 23.08
N THR A 3 -27.99 -32.58 24.22
CA THR A 3 -28.96 -31.51 24.47
C THR A 3 -28.29 -30.15 24.31
N ALA A 4 -28.88 -29.24 23.52
CA ALA A 4 -28.48 -27.84 23.45
C ALA A 4 -29.17 -27.06 24.57
N VAL A 5 -28.40 -26.35 25.39
CA VAL A 5 -28.89 -25.42 26.41
C VAL A 5 -28.92 -24.03 25.80
N ALA A 6 -30.12 -23.49 25.58
CA ALA A 6 -30.35 -22.10 25.24
C ALA A 6 -30.71 -21.33 26.52
N MET A 7 -29.90 -20.33 26.89
CA MET A 7 -30.27 -19.37 27.94
C MET A 7 -31.06 -18.21 27.31
N ALA A 8 -32.31 -18.07 27.73
CA ALA A 8 -33.19 -16.95 27.39
C ALA A 8 -32.96 -15.79 28.38
N VAL A 9 -32.77 -14.58 27.85
CA VAL A 9 -32.76 -13.33 28.63
C VAL A 9 -34.13 -12.67 28.47
N ALA A 10 -34.80 -12.39 29.60
CA ALA A 10 -36.11 -11.76 29.66
C ALA A 10 -36.05 -10.24 29.42
N PRO A 11 -37.11 -9.59 28.90
CA PRO A 11 -37.13 -8.16 28.67
C PRO A 11 -37.44 -7.38 29.97
N VAL A 12 -36.67 -6.32 30.22
CA VAL A 12 -36.89 -5.36 31.31
C VAL A 12 -37.90 -4.29 30.87
N ALA A 13 -38.94 -4.06 31.67
CA ALA A 13 -39.96 -3.04 31.44
C ALA A 13 -39.44 -1.61 31.70
N PRO A 14 -39.94 -0.57 31.01
CA PRO A 14 -39.50 0.80 31.23
C PRO A 14 -40.19 1.43 32.44
N THR A 15 -39.39 1.97 33.36
CA THR A 15 -39.83 2.82 34.48
C THR A 15 -40.22 4.21 33.98
N GLN A 16 -41.41 4.68 34.36
CA GLN A 16 -41.92 6.02 34.07
C GLN A 16 -41.14 7.10 34.84
N ALA A 17 -40.77 8.18 34.16
CA ALA A 17 -40.23 9.40 34.75
C ALA A 17 -41.36 10.40 35.12
N PRO A 18 -41.19 11.24 36.15
CA PRO A 18 -42.24 12.16 36.63
C PRO A 18 -42.40 13.40 35.73
N PRO A 19 -43.57 14.06 35.70
CA PRO A 19 -43.83 15.20 34.83
C PRO A 19 -43.39 16.51 35.49
N GLY A 20 -42.56 17.29 34.80
CA GLY A 20 -42.15 18.63 35.20
C GLY A 20 -41.56 19.37 34.01
N ALA A 21 -42.20 20.48 33.63
CA ALA A 21 -42.05 21.19 32.38
C ALA A 21 -40.70 21.89 32.19
N GLU A 22 -40.15 21.84 30.97
CA GLU A 22 -39.41 22.95 30.35
C GLU A 22 -39.58 22.88 28.82
N SER A 23 -40.03 23.99 28.25
CA SER A 23 -40.38 24.17 26.84
C SER A 23 -39.16 24.03 25.93
N ARG A 24 -39.13 22.98 25.10
CA ARG A 24 -38.22 22.92 23.95
C ARG A 24 -38.82 23.71 22.80
N SER A 25 -38.17 24.80 22.41
CA SER A 25 -38.37 25.42 21.11
C SER A 25 -38.11 24.37 20.03
N SER A 26 -39.08 24.17 19.14
CA SER A 26 -38.90 23.32 17.96
C SER A 26 -37.96 24.05 16.99
N SER A 27 -36.67 23.78 17.07
CA SER A 27 -35.78 24.08 15.95
C SER A 27 -36.11 23.08 14.84
N ALA A 28 -36.57 23.59 13.70
CA ALA A 28 -36.69 22.80 12.48
C ALA A 28 -35.34 22.14 12.17
N PRO A 29 -35.30 20.90 11.63
CA PRO A 29 -34.05 20.28 11.23
C PRO A 29 -33.34 21.20 10.23
N LEU A 30 -32.11 21.60 10.57
CA LEU A 30 -31.24 22.42 9.72
C LEU A 30 -31.18 21.75 8.34
N GLN A 31 -31.59 22.46 7.28
CA GLN A 31 -31.45 21.95 5.93
C GLN A 31 -29.95 21.73 5.66
N PRO A 32 -29.55 20.55 5.14
CA PRO A 32 -28.14 20.28 4.88
C PRO A 32 -27.59 21.30 3.88
N THR A 33 -26.47 21.92 4.24
CA THR A 33 -25.77 22.90 3.41
C THR A 33 -25.38 22.31 2.05
N ALA A 34 -25.16 23.14 1.04
CA ALA A 34 -24.74 22.67 -0.29
C ALA A 34 -23.43 21.82 -0.25
N VAL A 35 -22.56 22.08 0.73
CA VAL A 35 -21.35 21.29 0.99
C VAL A 35 -21.70 19.91 1.56
N SER A 36 -22.60 19.85 2.54
CA SER A 36 -23.12 18.58 3.10
C SER A 36 -23.86 17.74 2.05
N GLN A 37 -24.62 18.38 1.15
CA GLN A 37 -25.27 17.67 0.04
C GLN A 37 -24.27 17.14 -0.99
N ARG A 38 -23.23 17.91 -1.34
CA ARG A 38 -22.15 17.40 -2.22
C ARG A 38 -21.39 16.23 -1.58
N GLY A 39 -21.08 16.30 -0.29
CA GLY A 39 -20.48 15.18 0.45
C GLY A 39 -21.36 13.92 0.42
N GLY A 40 -22.67 14.09 0.62
CA GLY A 40 -23.65 13.01 0.51
C GLY A 40 -23.68 12.36 -0.88
N ALA A 41 -23.58 13.13 -1.96
CA ALA A 41 -23.52 12.60 -3.32
C ALA A 41 -22.24 11.80 -3.59
N ILE A 42 -21.09 12.29 -3.11
CA ILE A 42 -19.79 11.59 -3.22
C ILE A 42 -19.82 10.26 -2.47
N ARG A 43 -20.31 10.27 -1.23
CA ARG A 43 -20.47 9.05 -0.43
C ARG A 43 -21.37 8.03 -1.13
N LEU A 44 -22.53 8.46 -1.64
CA LEU A 44 -23.44 7.58 -2.38
C LEU A 44 -22.77 7.00 -3.62
N ASN A 45 -22.00 7.79 -4.36
CA ASN A 45 -21.23 7.29 -5.49
C ASN A 45 -20.24 6.20 -5.04
N ASN A 46 -19.42 6.47 -4.03
CA ASN A 46 -18.35 5.54 -3.62
C ASN A 46 -18.90 4.26 -2.98
N VAL A 47 -20.04 4.33 -2.27
CA VAL A 47 -20.79 3.13 -1.85
C VAL A 47 -21.28 2.34 -3.07
N GLY A 48 -21.74 3.02 -4.12
CA GLY A 48 -22.07 2.38 -5.39
C GLY A 48 -20.88 1.65 -6.02
N VAL A 49 -19.69 2.26 -6.02
CA VAL A 49 -18.44 1.63 -6.49
C VAL A 49 -18.10 0.39 -5.66
N ALA A 50 -18.24 0.45 -4.34
CA ALA A 50 -18.05 -0.71 -3.47
C ALA A 50 -19.02 -1.86 -3.80
N TYR A 51 -20.28 -1.55 -4.11
CA TYR A 51 -21.24 -2.57 -4.58
C TYR A 51 -20.90 -3.13 -5.96
N MET A 52 -20.31 -2.33 -6.87
CA MET A 52 -19.79 -2.83 -8.15
C MET A 52 -18.70 -3.88 -7.92
N GLY A 53 -17.77 -3.63 -7.00
CA GLY A 53 -16.72 -4.60 -6.63
C GLY A 53 -17.28 -5.91 -6.05
N GLN A 54 -18.42 -5.86 -5.35
CA GLN A 54 -19.15 -7.04 -4.87
C GLN A 54 -20.05 -7.68 -5.94
N GLN A 55 -19.99 -7.21 -7.20
CA GLN A 55 -20.88 -7.61 -8.31
C GLN A 55 -22.38 -7.42 -8.03
N ARG A 56 -22.73 -6.54 -7.09
CA ARG A 56 -24.11 -6.18 -6.73
C ARG A 56 -24.60 -5.01 -7.58
N PHE A 57 -24.67 -5.22 -8.89
CA PHE A 57 -24.89 -4.15 -9.88
C PHE A 57 -26.21 -3.39 -9.70
N ALA A 58 -27.29 -4.07 -9.30
CA ALA A 58 -28.57 -3.43 -9.03
C ALA A 58 -28.53 -2.50 -7.79
N ASP A 59 -27.81 -2.90 -6.74
CA ASP A 59 -27.57 -2.05 -5.55
C ASP A 59 -26.71 -0.84 -5.92
N ALA A 60 -25.64 -1.07 -6.68
CA ALA A 60 -24.76 -0.01 -7.18
C ALA A 60 -25.55 1.03 -8.00
N GLY A 61 -26.36 0.56 -8.97
CA GLY A 61 -27.22 1.41 -9.79
C GLY A 61 -28.18 2.28 -8.98
N ARG A 62 -28.75 1.74 -7.90
CA ARG A 62 -29.58 2.52 -6.95
C ARG A 62 -28.76 3.60 -6.24
N MET A 63 -27.54 3.30 -5.81
CA MET A 63 -26.69 4.28 -5.14
C MET A 63 -26.26 5.40 -6.10
N PHE A 64 -25.88 5.08 -7.33
CA PHE A 64 -25.56 6.09 -8.35
C PHE A 64 -26.77 6.95 -8.72
N ALA A 65 -27.96 6.36 -8.84
CA ALA A 65 -29.19 7.11 -9.07
C ALA A 65 -29.50 8.09 -7.92
N ARG A 66 -29.29 7.67 -6.67
CA ARG A 66 -29.40 8.56 -5.50
C ARG A 66 -28.33 9.65 -5.50
N ALA A 67 -27.09 9.32 -5.87
CA ALA A 67 -26.02 10.31 -6.01
C ALA A 67 -26.38 11.39 -7.03
N LEU A 68 -26.94 11.00 -8.18
CA LEU A 68 -27.44 11.91 -9.22
C LEU A 68 -28.66 12.72 -8.79
N ALA A 69 -29.53 12.18 -7.93
CA ALA A 69 -30.65 12.94 -7.38
C ALA A 69 -30.16 14.10 -6.48
N VAL A 70 -29.03 13.90 -5.78
CA VAL A 70 -28.41 14.93 -4.94
C VAL A 70 -27.51 15.87 -5.76
N ASN A 71 -26.76 15.34 -6.73
CA ASN A 71 -25.89 16.10 -7.63
C ASN A 71 -26.11 15.70 -9.10
N PRO A 72 -27.11 16.29 -9.79
CA PRO A 72 -27.45 15.94 -11.17
C PRO A 72 -26.33 16.22 -12.19
N SER A 73 -25.43 17.14 -11.88
CA SER A 73 -24.29 17.50 -12.75
C SER A 73 -23.08 16.59 -12.58
N SER A 74 -23.15 15.53 -11.76
CA SER A 74 -22.04 14.59 -11.59
C SER A 74 -21.91 13.67 -12.81
N ASP A 75 -20.93 13.95 -13.68
CA ASP A 75 -20.63 13.10 -14.84
C ASP A 75 -20.10 11.73 -14.40
N VAL A 76 -19.31 11.69 -13.33
CA VAL A 76 -18.81 10.43 -12.74
C VAL A 76 -19.96 9.55 -12.27
N ALA A 77 -20.92 10.07 -11.51
CA ALA A 77 -22.07 9.28 -11.06
C ALA A 77 -22.96 8.84 -12.25
N ARG A 78 -23.04 9.65 -13.30
CA ARG A 78 -23.77 9.31 -14.53
C ARG A 78 -23.11 8.17 -15.28
N LEU A 79 -21.79 8.22 -15.43
CA LEU A 79 -21.00 7.16 -16.05
C LEU A 79 -21.13 5.87 -15.23
N ASN A 80 -20.90 5.94 -13.92
CA ASN A 80 -21.01 4.78 -13.03
C ASN A 80 -22.39 4.13 -13.05
N ARG A 81 -23.46 4.93 -13.13
CA ARG A 81 -24.81 4.40 -13.34
C ARG A 81 -24.93 3.66 -14.67
N ALA A 82 -24.39 4.21 -15.76
CA ALA A 82 -24.41 3.55 -17.06
C ALA A 82 -23.65 2.21 -17.04
N ILE A 83 -22.53 2.15 -16.32
CA ILE A 83 -21.76 0.92 -16.09
C ILE A 83 -22.61 -0.12 -15.35
N ALA A 84 -23.23 0.27 -14.23
CA ALA A 84 -24.09 -0.63 -13.45
C ALA A 84 -25.28 -1.16 -14.28
N LEU A 85 -25.86 -0.31 -15.13
CA LEU A 85 -26.94 -0.68 -16.06
C LEU A 85 -26.46 -1.66 -17.13
N TYR A 86 -25.26 -1.47 -17.69
CA TYR A 86 -24.66 -2.40 -18.64
C TYR A 86 -24.51 -3.81 -18.04
N PHE A 87 -23.95 -3.93 -16.82
CA PHE A 87 -23.82 -5.23 -16.15
C PHE A 87 -25.16 -5.80 -15.67
N SER A 88 -26.17 -4.94 -15.47
CA SER A 88 -27.56 -5.35 -15.22
C SER A 88 -28.33 -5.67 -16.52
N GLN A 89 -27.66 -5.69 -17.68
CA GLN A 89 -28.22 -5.93 -19.01
C GLN A 89 -29.30 -4.93 -19.46
N ASN A 90 -29.39 -3.77 -18.81
CA ASN A 90 -30.28 -2.68 -19.22
C ASN A 90 -29.57 -1.77 -20.23
N TYR A 91 -29.34 -2.31 -21.43
CA TYR A 91 -28.49 -1.69 -22.44
C TYR A 91 -29.07 -0.39 -23.04
N ASP A 92 -30.39 -0.24 -23.13
CA ASP A 92 -30.98 0.94 -23.74
C ASP A 92 -30.78 2.19 -22.87
N GLU A 93 -31.00 2.06 -21.55
CA GLU A 93 -30.77 3.14 -20.60
C GLU A 93 -29.26 3.44 -20.46
N ALA A 94 -28.42 2.41 -20.41
CA ALA A 94 -26.97 2.58 -20.41
C ALA A 94 -26.49 3.35 -21.65
N ARG A 95 -26.96 2.97 -22.84
CA ARG A 95 -26.61 3.63 -24.11
C ARG A 95 -27.03 5.10 -24.11
N ALA A 96 -28.24 5.41 -23.63
CA ALA A 96 -28.71 6.79 -23.57
C ALA A 96 -27.81 7.68 -22.69
N LEU A 97 -27.41 7.19 -21.52
CA LEU A 97 -26.50 7.90 -20.63
C LEU A 97 -25.10 8.07 -21.24
N LEU A 98 -24.56 7.02 -21.84
CA LEU A 98 -23.22 7.05 -22.46
C LEU A 98 -23.16 7.98 -23.68
N LEU A 99 -24.19 7.97 -24.53
CA LEU A 99 -24.27 8.90 -25.67
C LEU A 99 -24.37 10.36 -25.21
N ALA A 100 -25.13 10.63 -24.15
CA ALA A 100 -25.21 11.96 -23.56
C ALA A 100 -23.85 12.41 -23.02
N LEU A 101 -23.13 11.54 -22.30
CA LEU A 101 -21.78 11.80 -21.78
C LEU A 101 -20.77 12.03 -22.89
N ALA A 102 -20.72 11.15 -23.89
CA ALA A 102 -19.80 11.29 -25.02
C ALA A 102 -20.05 12.58 -25.82
N LYS A 103 -21.30 13.04 -25.87
CA LYS A 103 -21.67 14.32 -26.50
C LYS A 103 -21.22 15.54 -25.67
N SER A 104 -21.43 15.54 -24.36
CA SER A 104 -21.07 16.67 -23.50
C SER A 104 -19.58 16.71 -23.13
N HIS A 105 -18.92 15.55 -23.06
CA HIS A 105 -17.50 15.38 -22.76
C HIS A 105 -16.83 14.52 -23.85
N PRO A 106 -16.61 15.06 -25.06
CA PRO A 106 -16.07 14.29 -26.19
C PRO A 106 -14.62 13.80 -25.99
N LYS A 107 -13.96 14.23 -24.91
CA LYS A 107 -12.61 13.80 -24.47
C LYS A 107 -12.66 12.86 -23.26
N ASP A 108 -13.82 12.35 -22.86
CA ASP A 108 -13.91 11.30 -21.84
C ASP A 108 -13.67 9.93 -22.48
N ALA A 109 -12.48 9.36 -22.28
CA ALA A 109 -12.14 8.04 -22.81
C ALA A 109 -13.07 6.93 -22.31
N ARG A 110 -13.52 6.98 -21.04
CA ARG A 110 -14.36 5.93 -20.43
C ARG A 110 -15.75 5.88 -21.05
N ALA A 111 -16.33 7.03 -21.36
CA ALA A 111 -17.62 7.09 -22.04
C ALA A 111 -17.55 6.39 -23.42
N TRP A 112 -16.50 6.67 -24.21
CA TRP A 112 -16.28 6.02 -25.50
C TRP A 112 -15.95 4.53 -25.36
N TYR A 113 -15.15 4.16 -24.37
CA TYR A 113 -14.81 2.77 -24.05
C TYR A 113 -16.06 1.92 -23.78
N TYR A 114 -16.97 2.43 -22.95
CA TYR A 114 -18.22 1.73 -22.62
C TYR A 114 -19.24 1.71 -23.76
N LEU A 115 -19.27 2.74 -24.62
CA LEU A 115 -20.02 2.64 -25.88
C LEU A 115 -19.47 1.50 -26.73
N GLY A 116 -18.15 1.34 -26.79
CA GLY A 116 -17.49 0.22 -27.46
C GLY A 116 -17.93 -1.14 -26.90
N LEU A 117 -17.85 -1.34 -25.58
CA LEU A 117 -18.28 -2.57 -24.91
C LEU A 117 -19.77 -2.87 -25.14
N LEU A 118 -20.62 -1.85 -25.08
CA LEU A 118 -22.05 -1.97 -25.30
C LEU A 118 -22.37 -2.36 -26.76
N TYR A 119 -21.72 -1.73 -27.74
CA TYR A 119 -21.91 -2.11 -29.14
C TYR A 119 -21.37 -3.52 -29.42
N LYS A 120 -20.25 -3.90 -28.79
CA LYS A 120 -19.71 -5.26 -28.86
C LYS A 120 -20.71 -6.28 -28.29
N SER A 121 -21.33 -6.02 -27.14
CA SER A 121 -22.34 -6.93 -26.56
C SER A 121 -23.60 -7.06 -27.43
N GLN A 122 -23.84 -6.08 -28.30
CA GLN A 122 -24.93 -6.08 -29.29
C GLN A 122 -24.51 -6.60 -30.68
N ALA A 123 -23.29 -7.13 -30.83
CA ALA A 123 -22.72 -7.57 -32.12
C ALA A 123 -22.64 -6.46 -33.20
N ARG A 124 -22.54 -5.20 -32.78
CA ARG A 124 -22.41 -4.01 -33.63
C ARG A 124 -20.94 -3.64 -33.80
N SER A 125 -20.20 -4.49 -34.50
CA SER A 125 -18.72 -4.43 -34.56
C SER A 125 -18.18 -3.14 -35.17
N GLN A 126 -18.90 -2.52 -36.12
CA GLN A 126 -18.46 -1.27 -36.75
C GLN A 126 -18.52 -0.09 -35.76
N GLU A 127 -19.62 0.03 -35.02
CA GLU A 127 -19.78 1.06 -33.99
C GLU A 127 -18.88 0.81 -32.78
N ALA A 128 -18.66 -0.46 -32.43
CA ALA A 128 -17.69 -0.84 -31.40
C ALA A 128 -16.28 -0.39 -31.78
N LEU A 129 -15.81 -0.73 -32.99
CA LEU A 129 -14.50 -0.33 -33.49
C LEU A 129 -14.34 1.20 -33.48
N ALA A 130 -15.34 1.95 -33.95
CA ALA A 130 -15.30 3.41 -33.94
C ALA A 130 -15.18 3.99 -32.53
N SER A 131 -15.93 3.43 -31.57
CA SER A 131 -15.94 3.88 -30.18
C SER A 131 -14.61 3.56 -29.48
N PHE A 132 -14.07 2.36 -29.66
CA PHE A 132 -12.77 1.98 -29.08
C PHE A 132 -11.61 2.75 -29.69
N ARG A 133 -11.61 3.02 -31.01
CA ARG A 133 -10.61 3.90 -31.63
C ARG A 133 -10.62 5.27 -30.97
N ARG A 134 -11.81 5.82 -30.73
CA ARG A 134 -11.93 7.11 -30.05
C ARG A 134 -11.41 7.07 -28.62
N ALA A 135 -11.69 6.00 -27.88
CA ALA A 135 -11.13 5.82 -26.54
C ALA A 135 -9.59 5.74 -26.56
N ALA A 136 -9.01 4.95 -27.47
CA ALA A 136 -7.56 4.78 -27.62
C ALA A 136 -6.85 6.07 -28.10
N GLU A 137 -7.51 6.90 -28.92
CA GLU A 137 -7.00 8.24 -29.30
C GLU A 137 -6.92 9.19 -28.11
N ILE A 138 -7.92 9.15 -27.22
CA ILE A 138 -7.99 10.01 -26.03
C ILE A 138 -7.03 9.50 -24.95
N ALA A 139 -6.92 8.18 -24.78
CA ALA A 139 -6.05 7.52 -23.82
C ALA A 139 -4.97 6.67 -24.54
N PRO A 140 -3.96 7.32 -25.16
CA PRO A 140 -2.91 6.60 -25.89
C PRO A 140 -1.97 5.80 -24.99
N GLY A 141 -2.10 5.86 -23.65
CA GLY A 141 -1.39 4.99 -22.72
C GLY A 141 -2.15 3.71 -22.35
N ASP A 142 -3.39 3.54 -22.81
CA ASP A 142 -4.24 2.41 -22.42
C ASP A 142 -4.06 1.22 -23.40
N ALA A 143 -3.55 0.10 -22.88
CA ALA A 143 -3.33 -1.11 -23.66
C ALA A 143 -4.66 -1.81 -24.00
N ASP A 144 -5.61 -1.80 -23.07
CA ASP A 144 -6.88 -2.51 -23.18
C ASP A 144 -7.79 -1.89 -24.27
N ALA A 145 -7.79 -0.56 -24.40
CA ALA A 145 -8.48 0.16 -25.45
C ALA A 145 -7.96 -0.25 -26.83
N ARG A 146 -6.65 -0.40 -26.98
CA ARG A 146 -6.04 -0.89 -28.23
C ARG A 146 -6.35 -2.35 -28.50
N TYR A 147 -6.35 -3.19 -27.46
CA TYR A 147 -6.82 -4.56 -27.58
C TYR A 147 -8.26 -4.60 -28.12
N PHE A 148 -9.18 -3.80 -27.59
CA PHE A 148 -10.56 -3.79 -28.07
C PHE A 148 -10.73 -3.20 -29.47
N VAL A 149 -9.83 -2.31 -29.93
CA VAL A 149 -9.72 -1.95 -31.35
C VAL A 149 -9.37 -3.17 -32.18
N GLY A 150 -8.36 -3.94 -31.76
CA GLY A 150 -7.95 -5.18 -32.46
C GLY A 150 -9.04 -6.23 -32.49
N ASP A 151 -9.69 -6.48 -31.35
CA ASP A 151 -10.79 -7.45 -31.23
C ASP A 151 -11.98 -7.08 -32.14
N SER A 152 -12.38 -5.80 -32.14
CA SER A 152 -13.47 -5.32 -32.99
C SER A 152 -13.13 -5.41 -34.48
N ALA A 153 -11.88 -5.10 -34.86
CA ALA A 153 -11.39 -5.25 -36.23
C ALA A 153 -11.35 -6.73 -36.67
N ALA A 154 -10.94 -7.64 -35.80
CA ALA A 154 -10.95 -9.08 -36.08
C ALA A 154 -12.37 -9.62 -36.31
N HIS A 155 -13.38 -9.13 -35.55
CA HIS A 155 -14.78 -9.47 -35.79
C HIS A 155 -15.31 -8.95 -37.14
N LEU A 156 -14.73 -7.87 -37.66
CA LEU A 156 -14.98 -7.34 -39.01
C LEU A 156 -14.12 -8.04 -40.09
N GLN A 157 -13.37 -9.08 -39.73
CA GLN A 157 -12.43 -9.80 -40.60
C GLN A 157 -11.29 -8.92 -41.15
N GLN A 158 -11.01 -7.79 -40.50
CA GLN A 158 -9.91 -6.89 -40.83
C GLN A 158 -8.63 -7.34 -40.12
N TYR A 159 -8.21 -8.58 -40.38
CA TYR A 159 -7.17 -9.26 -39.58
C TYR A 159 -5.83 -8.53 -39.54
N GLN A 160 -5.42 -7.87 -40.63
CA GLN A 160 -4.16 -7.10 -40.63
C GLN A 160 -4.24 -5.89 -39.69
N GLN A 161 -5.34 -5.12 -39.74
CA GLN A 161 -5.57 -4.00 -38.82
C GLN A 161 -5.73 -4.48 -37.37
N ALA A 162 -6.30 -5.67 -37.18
CA ALA A 162 -6.41 -6.27 -35.86
C ALA A 162 -5.05 -6.57 -35.25
N ILE A 163 -4.15 -7.20 -36.02
CA ILE A 163 -2.76 -7.50 -35.60
C ILE A 163 -2.03 -6.20 -35.23
N GLU A 164 -2.08 -5.17 -36.07
CA GLU A 164 -1.44 -3.88 -35.78
C GLU A 164 -1.92 -3.26 -34.46
N ALA A 165 -3.22 -3.32 -34.17
CA ALA A 165 -3.79 -2.81 -32.93
C ALA A 165 -3.38 -3.66 -31.71
N PHE A 166 -3.37 -4.99 -31.84
CA PHE A 166 -2.89 -5.88 -30.78
C PHE A 166 -1.40 -5.68 -30.50
N GLU A 167 -0.56 -5.51 -31.52
CA GLU A 167 0.87 -5.20 -31.33
C GLU A 167 1.08 -3.86 -30.64
N GLN A 168 0.24 -2.85 -30.91
CA GLN A 168 0.27 -1.60 -30.15
C GLN A 168 -0.12 -1.82 -28.68
N ALA A 169 -1.07 -2.71 -28.38
CA ALA A 169 -1.39 -3.10 -27.01
C ALA A 169 -0.18 -3.78 -26.35
N LEU A 170 0.50 -4.70 -27.05
CA LEU A 170 1.70 -5.39 -26.55
C LEU A 170 2.90 -4.46 -26.34
N ARG A 171 3.00 -3.35 -27.09
CA ARG A 171 4.02 -2.31 -26.84
C ARG A 171 3.80 -1.56 -25.52
N LEU A 172 2.55 -1.49 -25.05
CA LEU A 172 2.22 -0.88 -23.76
C LEU A 172 2.22 -1.88 -22.61
N ASN A 173 1.78 -3.10 -22.88
CA ASN A 173 1.76 -4.20 -21.93
C ASN A 173 2.19 -5.48 -22.65
N SER A 174 3.46 -5.84 -22.52
CA SER A 174 4.07 -7.02 -23.14
C SER A 174 3.47 -8.35 -22.64
N ASN A 175 2.75 -8.33 -21.52
CA ASN A 175 2.10 -9.49 -20.91
C ASN A 175 0.57 -9.48 -21.12
N HIS A 176 0.08 -8.73 -22.11
CA HIS A 176 -1.34 -8.67 -22.43
C HIS A 176 -1.84 -9.96 -23.11
N ALA A 177 -2.20 -10.97 -22.30
CA ALA A 177 -2.60 -12.31 -22.74
C ALA A 177 -3.63 -12.31 -23.89
N SER A 178 -4.70 -11.51 -23.80
CA SER A 178 -5.75 -11.50 -24.83
C SER A 178 -5.27 -10.96 -26.18
N ALA A 179 -4.24 -10.11 -26.19
CA ALA A 179 -3.69 -9.54 -27.42
C ALA A 179 -2.85 -10.60 -28.13
N GLU A 180 -2.01 -11.34 -27.40
CA GLU A 180 -1.30 -12.52 -27.92
C GLU A 180 -2.27 -13.53 -28.54
N PHE A 181 -3.35 -13.86 -27.81
CA PHE A 181 -4.40 -14.76 -28.32
C PHE A 181 -5.10 -14.19 -29.57
N GLY A 182 -5.39 -12.89 -29.58
CA GLY A 182 -6.00 -12.19 -30.71
C GLY A 182 -5.11 -12.18 -31.96
N ILE A 183 -3.81 -11.96 -31.80
CA ILE A 183 -2.82 -12.03 -32.89
C ILE A 183 -2.73 -13.46 -33.42
N ALA A 184 -2.61 -14.46 -32.54
CA ALA A 184 -2.58 -15.86 -32.94
C ALA A 184 -3.83 -16.26 -33.74
N GLY A 185 -5.01 -15.79 -33.29
CA GLY A 185 -6.28 -15.98 -33.99
C GLY A 185 -6.29 -15.35 -35.37
N SER A 186 -5.80 -14.12 -35.51
CA SER A 186 -5.75 -13.36 -36.77
C SER A 186 -4.78 -13.97 -37.78
N TYR A 187 -3.55 -14.33 -37.38
CA TYR A 187 -2.59 -15.00 -38.27
C TYR A 187 -3.10 -16.34 -38.79
N ARG A 188 -3.76 -17.13 -37.93
CA ARG A 188 -4.41 -18.38 -38.34
C ARG A 188 -5.47 -18.16 -39.42
N ARG A 189 -6.22 -17.05 -39.37
CA ARG A 189 -7.22 -16.68 -40.38
C ARG A 189 -6.57 -16.21 -41.69
N LEU A 190 -5.38 -15.61 -41.62
CA LEU A 190 -4.57 -15.23 -42.77
C LEU A 190 -3.77 -16.41 -43.37
N GLY A 191 -3.72 -17.55 -42.69
CA GLY A 191 -3.01 -18.76 -43.13
C GLY A 191 -1.55 -18.84 -42.68
N ASP A 192 -1.05 -17.86 -41.90
CA ASP A 192 0.29 -17.89 -41.33
C ASP A 192 0.31 -18.70 -40.03
N MET A 193 0.52 -20.02 -40.17
CA MET A 193 0.50 -20.94 -39.02
C MET A 193 1.72 -20.81 -38.12
N GLU A 194 2.85 -20.30 -38.61
CA GLU A 194 4.06 -20.18 -37.80
C GLU A 194 3.93 -19.00 -36.84
N GLN A 195 3.51 -17.83 -37.31
CA GLN A 195 3.24 -16.69 -36.45
C GLN A 195 2.11 -16.99 -35.45
N ALA A 196 1.05 -17.67 -35.91
CA ALA A 196 -0.03 -18.08 -35.02
C ALA A 196 0.46 -18.97 -33.87
N ARG A 197 1.39 -19.90 -34.14
CA ARG A 197 1.98 -20.78 -33.14
C ARG A 197 2.85 -20.00 -32.14
N GLN A 198 3.66 -19.05 -32.61
CA GLN A 198 4.55 -18.26 -31.75
C GLN A 198 3.76 -17.44 -30.72
N HIS A 199 2.75 -16.69 -31.15
CA HIS A 199 1.90 -15.90 -30.26
C HIS A 199 1.06 -16.78 -29.31
N MET A 200 0.61 -17.96 -29.77
CA MET A 200 -0.08 -18.92 -28.90
C MET A 200 0.82 -19.45 -27.77
N LEU A 201 2.09 -19.72 -28.06
CA LEU A 201 3.05 -20.13 -27.03
C LEU A 201 3.28 -19.00 -26.01
N ARG A 202 3.37 -17.75 -26.46
CA ARG A 202 3.48 -16.60 -25.55
C ARG A 202 2.24 -16.43 -24.68
N PHE A 203 1.03 -16.58 -25.24
CA PHE A 203 -0.22 -16.62 -24.47
C PHE A 203 -0.20 -17.71 -23.38
N GLN A 204 0.23 -18.92 -23.73
CA GLN A 204 0.35 -20.02 -22.77
C GLN A 204 1.34 -19.72 -21.66
N GLN A 205 2.51 -19.16 -21.99
CA GLN A 205 3.51 -18.75 -21.02
C GLN A 205 2.95 -17.70 -20.04
N ILE A 206 2.31 -16.64 -20.57
CA ILE A 206 1.72 -15.56 -19.75
C ILE A 206 0.69 -16.13 -18.76
N THR A 207 -0.19 -16.99 -19.24
CA THR A 207 -1.31 -17.52 -18.44
C THR A 207 -0.88 -18.60 -17.45
N GLN A 208 0.05 -19.49 -17.82
CA GLN A 208 0.54 -20.56 -16.94
C GLN A 208 1.39 -20.01 -15.80
N ASN A 209 2.14 -18.94 -16.05
CA ASN A 209 3.01 -18.29 -15.07
C ASN A 209 2.33 -17.11 -14.35
N LYS A 210 1.00 -16.95 -14.51
CA LYS A 210 0.21 -15.86 -13.91
C LYS A 210 0.71 -14.43 -14.20
N LEU A 211 1.47 -14.24 -15.27
CA LEU A 211 2.06 -12.94 -15.65
C LEU A 211 1.02 -11.94 -16.16
N GLY A 212 -0.12 -12.45 -16.61
CA GLY A 212 -1.25 -11.69 -17.10
C GLY A 212 -2.47 -12.59 -17.22
N SER A 213 -3.64 -12.02 -16.93
CA SER A 213 -4.90 -12.75 -17.06
C SER A 213 -5.53 -12.49 -18.43
N PRO A 214 -6.09 -13.50 -19.11
CA PRO A 214 -6.95 -13.27 -20.26
C PRO A 214 -8.16 -12.45 -19.83
N MET A 215 -8.54 -11.48 -20.64
CA MET A 215 -9.74 -10.69 -20.41
C MET A 215 -10.97 -11.58 -20.43
N SER A 216 -11.88 -11.31 -19.51
CA SER A 216 -13.18 -11.97 -19.42
C SER A 216 -14.32 -10.96 -19.59
N LEU A 217 -15.57 -11.43 -19.51
CA LEU A 217 -16.74 -10.57 -19.49
C LEU A 217 -17.11 -10.08 -18.07
N ALA A 218 -16.39 -10.54 -17.05
CA ALA A 218 -16.63 -10.13 -15.68
C ALA A 218 -16.23 -8.66 -15.46
N TYR A 219 -16.97 -8.01 -14.55
CA TYR A 219 -16.59 -6.69 -14.07
C TYR A 219 -15.24 -6.78 -13.36
N GLY A 220 -14.26 -5.96 -13.76
CA GLY A 220 -12.88 -6.07 -13.28
C GLY A 220 -11.87 -6.44 -14.37
N ASP A 221 -12.31 -7.27 -15.33
CA ASP A 221 -11.41 -7.98 -16.25
C ASP A 221 -11.29 -7.31 -17.63
N GLN A 222 -11.97 -6.18 -17.84
CA GLN A 222 -12.02 -5.46 -19.11
C GLN A 222 -11.23 -4.15 -19.04
N GLY A 223 -10.17 -4.10 -18.25
CA GLY A 223 -9.26 -2.96 -18.17
C GLY A 223 -9.69 -1.81 -17.26
N ALA A 224 -8.76 -0.88 -17.00
CA ALA A 224 -8.95 0.19 -16.02
C ALA A 224 -10.06 1.20 -16.39
N LEU A 225 -10.32 1.38 -17.69
CA LEU A 225 -11.43 2.22 -18.19
C LEU A 225 -12.80 1.55 -18.01
N SER A 226 -12.86 0.24 -17.76
CA SER A 226 -14.08 -0.52 -17.47
C SER A 226 -14.48 -0.55 -15.99
N LEU A 227 -13.87 0.29 -15.15
CA LEU A 227 -14.19 0.34 -13.73
C LEU A 227 -15.04 1.55 -13.41
N ALA A 228 -16.01 1.35 -12.50
CA ALA A 228 -16.71 2.45 -11.88
C ALA A 228 -15.70 3.29 -11.09
N GLN A 229 -15.85 4.60 -11.19
CA GLN A 229 -14.93 5.57 -10.63
C GLN A 229 -15.37 6.04 -9.25
N GLU A 230 -14.44 6.00 -8.32
CA GLU A 230 -14.61 6.74 -7.07
C GLU A 230 -14.53 8.23 -7.34
N VAL A 231 -15.31 9.01 -6.60
CA VAL A 231 -15.17 10.46 -6.55
C VAL A 231 -14.39 10.77 -5.27
N ARG A 232 -13.20 11.34 -5.42
CA ARG A 232 -12.47 11.91 -4.29
C ARG A 232 -12.98 13.32 -4.07
N ALA A 233 -13.49 13.59 -2.86
CA ALA A 233 -13.68 14.97 -2.46
C ALA A 233 -12.27 15.58 -2.31
N PRO A 234 -11.98 16.76 -2.88
CA PRO A 234 -10.77 17.47 -2.51
C PRO A 234 -10.88 17.79 -1.02
N GLN A 235 -10.23 16.97 -0.18
CA GLN A 235 -10.05 17.28 1.22
C GLN A 235 -9.02 18.39 1.25
N THR A 236 -9.47 19.64 1.26
CA THR A 236 -8.60 20.82 1.39
C THR A 236 -8.66 21.40 2.79
N GLN A 237 -9.65 21.00 3.58
CA GLN A 237 -9.84 21.47 4.93
C GLN A 237 -9.22 20.45 5.89
N VAL A 238 -8.19 20.91 6.61
CA VAL A 238 -7.62 20.18 7.73
C VAL A 238 -8.42 20.51 8.98
N PRO A 239 -8.89 19.50 9.75
CA PRO A 239 -9.53 19.75 11.04
C PRO A 239 -8.63 20.53 12.00
N ALA A 240 -9.21 21.08 13.07
CA ALA A 240 -8.42 21.75 14.09
C ALA A 240 -7.54 20.73 14.83
N ALA A 241 -6.28 21.11 15.10
CA ALA A 241 -5.33 20.25 15.80
C ALA A 241 -5.87 19.79 17.15
N ILE A 242 -5.84 18.48 17.38
CA ILE A 242 -6.07 17.91 18.70
C ILE A 242 -4.80 18.10 19.55
N ALA A 243 -5.01 18.43 20.83
CA ALA A 243 -3.88 18.60 21.75
C ALA A 243 -3.31 17.23 22.12
N VAL A 244 -2.09 16.98 21.66
CA VAL A 244 -1.32 15.75 21.90
C VAL A 244 -0.08 16.04 22.72
N ARG A 245 0.30 15.11 23.58
CA ARG A 245 1.60 15.09 24.26
C ARG A 245 2.18 13.69 24.19
N PHE A 246 3.46 13.57 23.84
CA PHE A 246 4.17 12.30 23.91
C PHE A 246 4.84 12.12 25.28
N GLU A 247 4.71 10.93 25.84
CA GLU A 247 5.29 10.54 27.11
C GLU A 247 6.29 9.38 26.93
N VAL A 248 7.47 9.51 27.53
CA VAL A 248 8.50 8.46 27.45
C VAL A 248 8.08 7.27 28.31
N VAL A 249 7.94 6.10 27.69
CA VAL A 249 7.74 4.82 28.37
C VAL A 249 9.04 4.01 28.21
N PRO A 250 9.74 3.71 29.32
CA PRO A 250 10.98 2.92 29.26
C PRO A 250 10.69 1.45 28.97
N LEU A 251 11.57 0.80 28.21
CA LEU A 251 11.50 -0.62 27.94
C LEU A 251 12.19 -1.45 29.05
N PRO A 252 11.71 -2.69 29.32
CA PRO A 252 12.26 -3.57 30.36
C PRO A 252 13.69 -4.01 30.06
N VAL A 253 14.07 -4.03 28.78
CA VAL A 253 15.42 -4.33 28.35
C VAL A 253 15.95 -3.18 27.52
N ASN A 254 16.97 -2.53 28.05
CA ASN A 254 17.34 -1.21 27.58
C ASN A 254 18.82 -0.88 27.76
N LYS A 255 19.69 -1.78 27.28
CA LYS A 255 21.12 -1.49 27.24
C LYS A 255 21.45 -0.77 25.93
N PRO A 256 22.39 0.20 25.94
CA PRO A 256 22.87 0.84 24.72
C PRO A 256 23.24 -0.18 23.64
N ALA A 257 22.72 0.03 22.42
CA ALA A 257 23.10 -0.75 21.26
C ALA A 257 24.27 -0.08 20.53
N HIS A 258 25.44 -0.70 20.51
CA HIS A 258 26.57 -0.20 19.73
C HIS A 258 26.41 -0.58 18.25
N ALA A 259 26.58 0.39 17.36
CA ALA A 259 26.56 0.12 15.93
C ALA A 259 27.80 -0.68 15.50
N PRO A 260 27.66 -1.73 14.67
CA PRO A 260 28.82 -2.31 14.00
C PRO A 260 29.47 -1.28 13.07
N ALA A 261 30.80 -1.20 13.06
CA ALA A 261 31.51 -0.31 12.14
C ALA A 261 31.48 -0.89 10.71
N GLN A 262 30.97 -0.11 9.75
CA GLN A 262 31.17 -0.34 8.32
C GLN A 262 31.61 0.97 7.62
N PRO A 263 32.58 0.92 6.69
CA PRO A 263 32.98 2.11 5.93
C PRO A 263 31.82 2.63 5.07
N GLY A 264 31.41 3.88 5.30
CA GLY A 264 30.45 4.59 4.42
C GLY A 264 28.96 4.33 4.68
N ALA A 265 28.58 3.52 5.68
CA ALA A 265 27.18 3.32 6.08
C ALA A 265 27.05 3.33 7.60
N GLN A 266 26.08 4.10 8.13
CA GLN A 266 25.71 4.03 9.53
C GLN A 266 24.70 2.89 9.71
N LEU A 267 25.14 1.79 10.31
CA LEU A 267 24.28 0.70 10.75
C LEU A 267 23.69 1.07 12.12
N GLY A 268 22.49 0.61 12.42
CA GLY A 268 21.88 0.90 13.71
C GLY A 268 20.72 -0.03 14.02
N PRO A 269 20.23 0.01 15.26
CA PRO A 269 19.15 -0.87 15.71
C PRO A 269 17.84 -0.60 14.98
N ALA A 270 17.17 -1.65 14.56
CA ALA A 270 15.82 -1.63 14.03
C ALA A 270 14.80 -2.13 15.05
N ALA A 271 13.53 -1.76 14.82
CA ALA A 271 12.38 -2.21 15.58
C ALA A 271 11.28 -2.69 14.63
N CYS A 272 10.61 -3.78 14.99
CA CYS A 272 9.49 -4.33 14.22
C CYS A 272 8.31 -4.63 15.15
N TRP A 273 7.13 -4.19 14.75
CA TRP A 273 5.88 -4.54 15.41
C TRP A 273 5.33 -5.83 14.79
N LEU A 274 4.88 -6.76 15.63
CA LEU A 274 4.29 -8.03 15.23
C LEU A 274 3.31 -8.53 16.29
N ASP A 275 2.34 -9.35 15.91
CA ASP A 275 1.50 -10.09 16.85
C ASP A 275 1.97 -11.55 16.80
N TYR A 276 2.93 -11.92 17.65
CA TYR A 276 3.61 -13.22 17.51
C TYR A 276 2.82 -14.37 18.15
N ASP A 277 1.98 -14.06 19.15
CA ASP A 277 1.17 -15.02 19.88
C ASP A 277 -0.32 -15.01 19.48
N GLY A 278 -0.72 -14.11 18.58
CA GLY A 278 -2.07 -14.02 18.03
C GLY A 278 -3.08 -13.41 19.02
N ASP A 279 -2.62 -12.71 20.06
CA ASP A 279 -3.48 -12.10 21.06
C ASP A 279 -4.13 -10.78 20.61
N GLY A 280 -3.75 -10.30 19.42
CA GLY A 280 -4.27 -9.09 18.81
C GLY A 280 -3.60 -7.83 19.32
N THR A 281 -2.63 -7.88 20.23
CA THR A 281 -1.83 -6.72 20.64
C THR A 281 -0.48 -6.74 19.92
N PRO A 282 0.05 -5.57 19.49
CA PRO A 282 1.34 -5.54 18.82
C PRO A 282 2.47 -5.70 19.86
N ASP A 283 3.25 -6.76 19.72
CA ASP A 283 4.52 -7.00 20.37
C ASP A 283 5.66 -6.27 19.66
N LEU A 284 6.78 -6.09 20.36
CA LEU A 284 7.93 -5.35 19.85
C LEU A 284 9.16 -6.23 19.73
N PHE A 285 9.65 -6.42 18.51
CA PHE A 285 10.96 -6.95 18.24
C PHE A 285 12.00 -5.83 18.13
N LEU A 286 13.18 -6.01 18.74
CA LEU A 286 14.33 -5.12 18.63
C LEU A 286 15.53 -5.90 18.05
N SER A 287 16.14 -5.38 17.00
CA SER A 287 17.32 -6.03 16.39
C SER A 287 18.57 -5.92 17.26
N ALA A 288 18.64 -4.93 18.15
CA ALA A 288 19.72 -4.76 19.12
C ALA A 288 19.26 -3.99 20.37
N GLY A 289 19.96 -4.18 21.49
CA GLY A 289 19.79 -3.38 22.71
C GLY A 289 19.19 -4.09 23.93
N SER A 290 19.00 -5.41 23.87
CA SER A 290 18.38 -6.15 24.97
C SER A 290 19.41 -6.79 25.92
N ARG A 291 20.31 -7.65 25.46
CA ARG A 291 21.09 -8.49 26.39
C ARG A 291 22.53 -8.00 26.58
N ALA A 292 23.23 -8.52 27.61
CA ALA A 292 24.66 -8.27 27.77
C ALA A 292 25.39 -8.66 26.46
N GLY A 293 25.91 -7.66 25.74
CA GLY A 293 26.51 -7.85 24.40
C GLY A 293 25.69 -7.33 23.21
N GLY A 294 24.47 -6.79 23.40
CA GLY A 294 23.73 -6.10 22.33
C GLY A 294 22.85 -6.97 21.41
N GLY A 295 22.50 -8.19 21.81
CA GLY A 295 21.66 -9.09 21.01
C GLY A 295 20.19 -8.67 20.82
N ILE A 296 19.48 -9.41 19.97
CA ILE A 296 18.06 -9.23 19.62
C ILE A 296 17.13 -9.40 20.83
N ALA A 297 15.92 -8.84 20.73
CA ALA A 297 14.86 -8.93 21.75
C ALA A 297 13.49 -9.14 21.10
N LEU A 298 12.66 -9.99 21.70
CA LEU A 298 11.22 -9.96 21.52
C LEU A 298 10.56 -9.60 22.86
N LEU A 299 9.80 -8.51 22.86
CA LEU A 299 9.12 -7.96 24.01
C LEU A 299 7.61 -8.17 23.84
N ARG A 300 7.04 -9.07 24.64
CA ARG A 300 5.60 -9.32 24.66
C ARG A 300 4.86 -8.15 25.27
N ASN A 301 3.85 -7.66 24.58
CA ASN A 301 2.98 -6.59 25.03
C ASN A 301 1.82 -7.14 25.86
N ALA A 302 1.60 -6.58 27.05
CA ALA A 302 0.50 -6.92 27.93
C ALA A 302 -0.24 -5.64 28.35
N GLY A 303 -0.93 -5.02 27.39
CA GLY A 303 -1.68 -3.78 27.60
C GLY A 303 -0.78 -2.58 27.87
N GLY A 304 0.21 -2.35 27.00
CA GLY A 304 1.19 -1.27 27.08
C GLY A 304 2.37 -1.53 28.02
N LYS A 305 2.43 -2.73 28.62
CA LYS A 305 3.57 -3.19 29.45
C LYS A 305 4.31 -4.30 28.74
N PHE A 306 5.62 -4.14 28.63
CA PHE A 306 6.47 -5.05 27.86
C PHE A 306 7.25 -6.01 28.78
N ASN A 307 7.37 -7.27 28.37
CA ASN A 307 8.20 -8.29 29.03
C ASN A 307 9.10 -8.99 28.01
N ASP A 308 10.38 -9.19 28.34
CA ASP A 308 11.31 -9.94 27.46
C ASP A 308 10.98 -11.44 27.46
N VAL A 309 10.58 -11.95 26.29
CA VAL A 309 10.26 -13.36 26.06
C VAL A 309 11.24 -14.04 25.11
N THR A 310 12.31 -13.37 24.69
CA THR A 310 13.23 -13.81 23.61
C THR A 310 13.80 -15.22 23.83
N ALA A 311 14.04 -15.61 25.08
CA ALA A 311 14.54 -16.95 25.40
C ALA A 311 13.42 -17.99 25.33
N ASP A 312 12.25 -17.66 25.86
CA ASP A 312 11.10 -18.56 25.98
C ASP A 312 10.51 -18.93 24.62
N VAL A 313 10.61 -18.01 23.66
CA VAL A 313 10.14 -18.20 22.28
C VAL A 313 11.20 -18.82 21.36
N GLY A 314 12.38 -19.17 21.85
CA GLY A 314 13.42 -19.85 21.06
C GLY A 314 14.33 -18.95 20.20
N LEU A 315 14.09 -17.63 20.16
CA LEU A 315 14.93 -16.69 19.39
C LEU A 315 16.37 -16.60 19.91
N ALA A 316 16.59 -16.79 21.22
CA ALA A 316 17.92 -16.74 21.82
C ALA A 316 18.94 -17.71 21.19
N ALA A 317 18.48 -18.86 20.68
CA ALA A 317 19.36 -19.86 20.06
C ALA A 317 19.89 -19.43 18.66
N GLY A 318 19.19 -18.51 17.98
CA GLY A 318 19.62 -17.91 16.71
C GLY A 318 20.08 -16.45 16.81
N ALA A 319 20.07 -15.88 18.03
CA ALA A 319 20.21 -14.46 18.34
C ALA A 319 21.62 -13.88 18.17
N THR A 320 22.63 -14.71 17.96
CA THR A 320 24.03 -14.27 17.86
C THR A 320 24.69 -14.93 16.66
N ASP A 321 25.51 -14.20 15.94
CA ASP A 321 26.56 -14.87 15.18
C ASP A 321 27.59 -15.48 16.12
N ALA A 322 28.53 -16.24 15.56
CA ALA A 322 29.60 -16.86 16.33
C ALA A 322 30.46 -15.82 17.11
N GLN A 323 30.17 -14.52 16.97
CA GLN A 323 30.85 -13.37 17.56
C GLN A 323 29.94 -12.50 18.45
N SER A 324 28.69 -12.88 18.73
CA SER A 324 27.76 -12.10 19.59
C SER A 324 27.44 -10.67 19.10
N ARG A 325 27.40 -10.44 17.77
CA ARG A 325 27.15 -9.09 17.23
C ARG A 325 25.64 -8.76 17.16
N PRO A 326 25.26 -7.47 17.31
CA PRO A 326 23.88 -7.00 17.22
C PRO A 326 23.26 -7.21 15.84
N GLY A 327 21.93 -7.36 15.79
CA GLY A 327 21.16 -7.33 14.55
C GLY A 327 21.02 -5.90 13.99
N ILE A 328 20.91 -5.79 12.68
CA ILE A 328 20.91 -4.52 11.92
C ILE A 328 19.50 -4.14 11.49
N ALA A 329 18.72 -5.10 11.01
CA ALA A 329 17.38 -4.86 10.47
C ALA A 329 16.45 -6.00 10.84
N CYS A 330 15.15 -5.74 10.79
CA CYS A 330 14.13 -6.75 10.93
C CYS A 330 12.99 -6.47 9.94
N ALA A 331 12.22 -7.51 9.63
CA ALA A 331 10.91 -7.42 8.99
C ALA A 331 10.07 -8.60 9.48
N ALA A 332 8.83 -8.34 9.91
CA ALA A 332 7.92 -9.38 10.40
C ALA A 332 6.76 -9.54 9.42
N ALA A 333 6.42 -10.76 9.01
CA ALA A 333 5.26 -11.06 8.17
C ALA A 333 4.96 -12.57 8.21
N ASP A 334 3.74 -12.96 7.89
CA ASP A 334 3.36 -14.36 7.66
C ASP A 334 3.77 -14.74 6.22
N TYR A 335 4.99 -15.26 6.03
CA TYR A 335 5.53 -15.47 4.67
C TYR A 335 5.05 -16.78 4.03
N ASP A 336 4.59 -17.74 4.84
CA ASP A 336 4.09 -19.03 4.36
C ASP A 336 2.56 -19.17 4.46
N ASN A 337 1.87 -18.06 4.77
CA ASN A 337 0.42 -17.95 4.81
C ASN A 337 -0.22 -18.95 5.81
N ASP A 338 0.46 -19.26 6.91
CA ASP A 338 0.00 -20.20 7.93
C ASP A 338 -0.86 -19.56 9.04
N GLY A 339 -0.96 -18.23 9.04
CA GLY A 339 -1.69 -17.42 10.00
C GLY A 339 -0.86 -16.94 11.20
N SER A 340 0.44 -17.25 11.24
CA SER A 340 1.39 -16.88 12.28
C SER A 340 2.43 -15.93 11.72
N VAL A 341 2.72 -14.84 12.43
CA VAL A 341 3.72 -13.88 11.95
C VAL A 341 5.13 -14.44 12.17
N ASP A 342 5.91 -14.55 11.10
CA ASP A 342 7.33 -14.90 11.08
C ASP A 342 8.24 -13.67 11.15
N LEU A 343 9.55 -13.90 11.23
CA LEU A 343 10.53 -12.83 11.37
C LEU A 343 11.77 -13.06 10.48
N ALA A 344 12.11 -12.07 9.65
CA ALA A 344 13.42 -11.95 9.03
C ALA A 344 14.28 -10.96 9.83
N VAL A 345 15.54 -11.33 10.11
CA VAL A 345 16.50 -10.50 10.86
C VAL A 345 17.83 -10.45 10.11
N SER A 346 18.32 -9.24 9.88
CA SER A 346 19.65 -9.02 9.31
C SER A 346 20.70 -8.92 10.40
N PHE A 347 21.86 -9.53 10.17
CA PHE A 347 23.08 -9.39 10.95
C PHE A 347 24.25 -9.05 10.03
N LEU A 348 25.38 -8.67 10.61
CA LEU A 348 26.62 -8.43 9.87
C LEU A 348 27.06 -9.76 9.19
N HIS A 349 26.87 -9.86 7.87
CA HIS A 349 27.13 -11.05 7.01
C HIS A 349 26.06 -12.16 6.95
N ARG A 350 24.87 -12.00 7.53
CA ARG A 350 23.77 -12.96 7.32
C ARG A 350 22.38 -12.32 7.38
N VAL A 351 21.40 -13.00 6.80
CA VAL A 351 19.98 -12.74 6.94
C VAL A 351 19.39 -14.04 7.46
N SER A 352 18.73 -13.97 8.61
CA SER A 352 18.13 -15.10 9.28
C SER A 352 16.60 -15.03 9.17
N LEU A 353 15.98 -16.11 8.72
CA LEU A 353 14.54 -16.31 8.70
C LEU A 353 14.16 -17.20 9.89
N PHE A 354 13.25 -16.70 10.73
CA PHE A 354 12.69 -17.37 11.88
C PHE A 354 11.23 -17.66 11.63
N HIS A 355 10.90 -18.95 11.51
CA HIS A 355 9.53 -19.39 11.31
C HIS A 355 8.81 -19.58 12.65
N ASN A 356 7.62 -19.00 12.78
CA ASN A 356 6.75 -19.15 13.94
C ASN A 356 5.94 -20.44 13.82
N GLN A 357 6.11 -21.37 14.76
CA GLN A 357 5.51 -22.70 14.70
C GLN A 357 4.00 -22.73 15.03
N GLY A 358 3.31 -21.58 14.99
CA GLY A 358 1.90 -21.43 15.37
C GLY A 358 1.60 -21.53 16.85
N ASN A 359 2.61 -21.63 17.71
CA ASN A 359 2.49 -21.71 19.17
C ASN A 359 3.28 -20.61 19.90
N GLY A 360 3.64 -19.54 19.18
CA GLY A 360 4.44 -18.44 19.70
C GLY A 360 5.92 -18.80 19.90
N LYS A 361 6.41 -19.89 19.29
CA LYS A 361 7.84 -20.25 19.29
C LYS A 361 8.42 -20.17 17.89
N PHE A 362 9.67 -19.75 17.82
CA PHE A 362 10.42 -19.57 16.59
C PHE A 362 11.49 -20.64 16.42
N ILE A 363 11.68 -21.06 15.17
CA ILE A 363 12.83 -21.85 14.73
C ILE A 363 13.54 -21.13 13.58
N GLU A 364 14.87 -21.14 13.58
CA GLU A 364 15.65 -20.60 12.46
C GLU A 364 15.62 -21.58 11.28
N VAL A 365 15.26 -21.09 10.09
CA VAL A 365 15.04 -21.90 8.89
C VAL A 365 15.83 -21.43 7.67
N SER A 366 16.63 -20.37 7.75
CA SER A 366 17.25 -19.71 6.57
C SER A 366 18.01 -20.67 5.67
N GLY A 367 18.81 -21.57 6.25
CA GLY A 367 19.58 -22.56 5.49
C GLY A 367 18.70 -23.54 4.71
N LYS A 368 17.58 -23.98 5.31
CA LYS A 368 16.59 -24.85 4.68
C LYS A 368 15.75 -24.10 3.66
N ALA A 369 15.41 -22.85 3.96
CA ALA A 369 14.63 -21.96 3.12
C ALA A 369 15.43 -21.42 1.93
N GLY A 370 16.77 -21.54 1.92
CA GLY A 370 17.60 -21.03 0.82
C GLY A 370 17.98 -19.55 0.94
N VAL A 371 17.60 -18.88 2.03
CA VAL A 371 17.96 -17.49 2.31
C VAL A 371 19.41 -17.44 2.79
N LYS A 372 20.30 -16.93 1.94
CA LYS A 372 21.73 -16.77 2.23
C LYS A 372 22.13 -15.33 1.98
N ALA A 373 22.64 -14.63 2.99
CA ALA A 373 23.13 -13.27 2.75
C ALA A 373 24.39 -13.25 1.89
N GLY A 374 24.65 -12.06 1.38
CA GLY A 374 25.94 -11.71 0.79
C GLY A 374 27.02 -11.42 1.81
N SER A 375 28.05 -10.74 1.32
CA SER A 375 29.28 -10.49 2.06
C SER A 375 29.12 -9.51 3.22
N SER A 376 28.08 -8.69 3.23
CA SER A 376 27.93 -7.54 4.15
C SER A 376 26.67 -7.51 5.02
N GLY A 377 25.75 -8.48 4.87
CA GLY A 377 24.41 -8.43 5.51
C GLY A 377 23.48 -7.43 4.81
N ALA A 378 22.33 -7.14 5.42
CA ALA A 378 21.35 -6.18 4.89
C ALA A 378 21.14 -4.97 5.82
N THR A 379 21.00 -3.78 5.26
CA THR A 379 20.76 -2.52 6.00
C THR A 379 19.28 -2.32 6.35
N ALA A 380 18.39 -2.86 5.53
CA ALA A 380 16.95 -2.94 5.76
C ALA A 380 16.40 -4.23 5.14
N LEU A 381 15.25 -4.69 5.64
CA LEU A 381 14.52 -5.85 5.13
C LEU A 381 13.08 -5.41 4.84
N THR A 382 12.49 -5.92 3.75
CA THR A 382 11.13 -5.57 3.34
C THR A 382 10.46 -6.80 2.75
N TRP A 383 9.27 -7.13 3.26
CA TRP A 383 8.38 -8.13 2.65
C TRP A 383 7.49 -7.46 1.62
N LEU A 384 7.36 -8.08 0.44
CA LEU A 384 6.54 -7.60 -0.66
C LEU A 384 6.21 -8.77 -1.60
N ASP A 385 5.05 -8.77 -2.23
CA ASP A 385 4.68 -9.73 -3.29
C ASP A 385 5.00 -9.06 -4.64
N TYR A 386 6.20 -9.29 -5.20
CA TYR A 386 6.60 -8.55 -6.41
C TYR A 386 6.06 -9.19 -7.69
N ASP A 387 5.83 -10.50 -7.71
CA ASP A 387 5.36 -11.20 -8.91
C ASP A 387 3.87 -11.56 -8.88
N HIS A 388 3.15 -11.13 -7.84
CA HIS A 388 1.71 -11.24 -7.67
C HIS A 388 1.23 -12.69 -7.62
N ASP A 389 2.07 -13.59 -7.11
CA ASP A 389 1.70 -15.00 -6.98
C ASP A 389 0.92 -15.31 -5.70
N GLY A 390 0.91 -14.35 -4.75
CA GLY A 390 0.20 -14.38 -3.47
C GLY A 390 1.08 -14.77 -2.27
N ASP A 391 2.36 -15.05 -2.49
CA ASP A 391 3.32 -15.34 -1.44
C ASP A 391 4.26 -14.14 -1.23
N LEU A 392 4.70 -13.91 0.02
CA LEU A 392 5.56 -12.77 0.32
C LEU A 392 7.02 -13.07 -0.01
N ASP A 393 7.62 -12.21 -0.85
CA ASP A 393 9.03 -12.20 -1.20
C ASP A 393 9.83 -11.29 -0.24
N LEU A 394 11.13 -11.56 -0.14
CA LEU A 394 12.02 -10.82 0.74
C LEU A 394 13.00 -9.97 -0.06
N PHE A 395 12.92 -8.65 0.11
CA PHE A 395 13.95 -7.72 -0.35
C PHE A 395 14.87 -7.32 0.80
N ALA A 396 16.18 -7.28 0.52
CA ALA A 396 17.23 -6.85 1.43
C ALA A 396 18.04 -5.70 0.81
N ALA A 397 17.90 -4.51 1.42
CA ALA A 397 18.72 -3.34 1.10
C ALA A 397 20.18 -3.58 1.54
N GLY A 398 21.12 -2.84 0.94
CA GLY A 398 22.56 -3.07 1.08
C GLY A 398 23.11 -3.52 -0.26
N GLU A 399 23.43 -4.80 -0.43
CA GLU A 399 23.77 -5.37 -1.75
C GLU A 399 22.55 -5.54 -2.68
N ASN A 400 21.35 -5.12 -2.25
CA ASN A 400 20.08 -5.23 -2.98
C ASN A 400 19.80 -6.67 -3.45
N ARG A 401 19.44 -7.53 -2.48
CA ARG A 401 19.08 -8.92 -2.73
C ARG A 401 17.57 -9.09 -2.71
N LEU A 402 17.02 -9.73 -3.74
CA LEU A 402 15.61 -10.10 -3.82
C LEU A 402 15.50 -11.61 -3.82
N TRP A 403 14.71 -12.15 -2.91
CA TRP A 403 14.39 -13.56 -2.82
C TRP A 403 12.92 -13.78 -3.11
N ARG A 404 12.63 -14.47 -4.22
CA ARG A 404 11.29 -14.93 -4.53
C ARG A 404 10.90 -16.11 -3.65
N ASN A 405 9.76 -16.06 -2.99
CA ASN A 405 9.17 -17.18 -2.28
C ASN A 405 8.57 -18.17 -3.29
N ASN A 406 8.91 -19.45 -3.19
CA ASN A 406 8.41 -20.47 -4.14
C ASN A 406 7.07 -21.11 -3.68
N GLY A 407 6.41 -20.54 -2.67
CA GLY A 407 5.13 -21.05 -2.13
C GLY A 407 5.23 -22.39 -1.40
N ASN A 408 6.45 -22.83 -1.05
CA ASN A 408 6.71 -24.12 -0.41
C ASN A 408 7.68 -24.00 0.79
N GLY A 409 7.83 -22.80 1.33
CA GLY A 409 8.77 -22.48 2.42
C GLY A 409 10.23 -22.38 1.97
N THR A 410 10.49 -22.28 0.66
CA THR A 410 11.84 -22.04 0.10
C THR A 410 11.85 -20.79 -0.77
N PHE A 411 13.04 -20.20 -0.90
CA PHE A 411 13.29 -18.96 -1.60
C PHE A 411 14.33 -19.14 -2.70
N ALA A 412 14.12 -18.47 -3.84
CA ALA A 412 15.07 -18.35 -4.93
C ALA A 412 15.62 -16.92 -4.99
N GLU A 413 16.95 -16.75 -5.05
CA GLU A 413 17.56 -15.42 -5.22
C GLU A 413 17.47 -14.99 -6.69
N VAL A 414 16.90 -13.81 -6.94
CA VAL A 414 16.50 -13.32 -8.28
C VAL A 414 17.00 -11.89 -8.59
N SER A 415 17.96 -11.34 -7.84
CA SER A 415 18.46 -9.97 -8.10
C SER A 415 19.12 -9.83 -9.46
N GLY A 416 19.77 -10.89 -9.96
CA GLY A 416 20.37 -10.88 -11.30
C GLY A 416 19.32 -10.77 -12.42
N ASP A 417 18.16 -11.40 -12.22
CA ASP A 417 17.07 -11.44 -13.19
C ASP A 417 16.30 -10.11 -13.23
N THR A 418 16.16 -9.45 -12.08
CA THR A 418 15.46 -8.17 -11.93
C THR A 418 16.34 -6.95 -12.17
N ALA A 419 17.67 -7.09 -12.09
CA ALA A 419 18.67 -6.01 -12.20
C ALA A 419 18.63 -4.92 -11.11
N ILE A 420 17.83 -5.08 -10.05
CA ILE A 420 17.74 -4.15 -8.90
C ILE A 420 19.06 -4.06 -8.09
N GLY A 421 19.96 -5.03 -8.31
CA GLY A 421 21.26 -5.21 -7.63
C GLY A 421 22.42 -4.30 -8.05
N ALA A 422 22.21 -3.31 -8.92
CA ALA A 422 23.30 -2.61 -9.59
C ALA A 422 24.12 -1.63 -8.71
N ALA A 423 23.49 -1.03 -7.69
CA ALA A 423 24.13 -0.08 -6.78
C ALA A 423 23.59 -0.24 -5.35
N PRO A 424 24.44 -0.17 -4.31
CA PRO A 424 23.99 -0.43 -2.95
C PRO A 424 23.01 0.62 -2.41
N SER A 425 22.09 0.18 -1.56
CA SER A 425 21.06 1.03 -0.93
C SER A 425 21.09 0.95 0.60
N PHE A 426 20.42 1.89 1.27
CA PHE A 426 20.31 1.88 2.74
C PHE A 426 18.95 1.41 3.24
N THR A 427 17.86 1.85 2.61
CA THR A 427 16.49 1.42 2.92
C THR A 427 15.69 1.26 1.65
N ALA A 428 14.56 0.55 1.74
CA ALA A 428 13.64 0.34 0.63
C ALA A 428 12.20 0.54 1.11
N ALA A 429 11.34 0.98 0.19
CA ALA A 429 9.90 0.98 0.37
C ALA A 429 9.22 0.53 -0.92
N GLY A 430 8.28 -0.41 -0.80
CA GLY A 430 7.56 -1.00 -1.93
C GLY A 430 6.11 -0.55 -1.96
N THR A 431 5.64 -0.07 -3.10
CA THR A 431 4.23 0.22 -3.40
C THR A 431 4.06 0.40 -4.91
N ASP A 432 2.83 0.51 -5.38
CA ASP A 432 2.51 0.82 -6.77
C ASP A 432 2.67 2.34 -7.02
N PHE A 433 3.84 2.77 -7.52
CA PHE A 433 4.15 4.20 -7.68
C PHE A 433 3.59 4.78 -8.98
N ASN A 434 3.30 3.94 -9.97
CA ASN A 434 2.81 4.35 -11.29
C ASN A 434 1.32 3.97 -11.53
N ASN A 435 0.66 3.36 -10.53
CA ASN A 435 -0.71 2.87 -10.56
C ASN A 435 -0.97 1.78 -11.62
N ASP A 436 0.04 0.97 -11.97
CA ASP A 436 -0.06 -0.16 -12.92
C ASP A 436 -0.39 -1.51 -12.23
N ARG A 437 -0.62 -1.46 -10.92
CA ARG A 437 -0.90 -2.57 -10.01
C ARG A 437 0.27 -3.54 -9.83
N ALA A 438 1.49 -3.18 -10.20
CA ALA A 438 2.68 -3.91 -9.82
C ALA A 438 3.33 -3.24 -8.61
N VAL A 439 3.92 -4.02 -7.71
CA VAL A 439 4.71 -3.44 -6.62
C VAL A 439 6.04 -2.97 -7.19
N ASP A 440 6.22 -1.66 -7.21
CA ASP A 440 7.49 -0.98 -7.51
C ASP A 440 8.30 -0.80 -6.22
N ILE A 441 9.59 -0.45 -6.34
CA ILE A 441 10.46 -0.23 -5.17
C ILE A 441 11.24 1.08 -5.33
N VAL A 442 11.19 1.91 -4.28
CA VAL A 442 12.10 3.04 -4.11
C VAL A 442 13.19 2.68 -3.11
N LEU A 443 14.43 3.08 -3.41
CA LEU A 443 15.62 2.81 -2.61
C LEU A 443 16.26 4.13 -2.13
N SER A 444 16.67 4.21 -0.86
CA SER A 444 17.52 5.29 -0.35
C SER A 444 19.01 5.00 -0.57
N GLY A 445 19.88 5.99 -0.34
CA GLY A 445 21.30 5.97 -0.71
C GLY A 445 21.51 6.85 -1.93
N ALA A 446 21.96 6.29 -3.04
CA ALA A 446 22.03 7.03 -4.31
C ALA A 446 20.64 7.36 -4.92
N SER A 447 19.55 7.07 -4.20
CA SER A 447 18.15 7.30 -4.54
C SER A 447 17.75 6.77 -5.93
N SER A 448 16.97 5.68 -5.95
CA SER A 448 16.49 5.11 -7.22
C SER A 448 15.06 4.57 -7.08
N LEU A 449 14.27 4.69 -8.15
CA LEU A 449 12.95 4.09 -8.27
C LEU A 449 13.02 3.02 -9.35
N TRP A 450 12.63 1.82 -9.00
CA TRP A 450 12.60 0.65 -9.84
C TRP A 450 11.16 0.26 -10.10
N LEU A 451 10.76 0.41 -11.37
CA LEU A 451 9.44 0.06 -11.85
C LEU A 451 9.42 -1.42 -12.24
N ASN A 452 8.47 -2.14 -11.69
CA ASN A 452 8.34 -3.59 -11.82
C ASN A 452 7.44 -3.93 -13.03
N PRO A 453 7.99 -4.48 -14.12
CA PRO A 453 7.19 -4.87 -15.29
C PRO A 453 6.45 -6.21 -15.09
N ARG A 454 6.39 -6.74 -13.87
CA ARG A 454 5.94 -8.08 -13.46
C ARG A 454 6.83 -9.24 -13.91
N GLU A 455 7.37 -9.20 -15.13
CA GLU A 455 8.34 -10.20 -15.62
C GLU A 455 9.62 -9.54 -16.14
N GLY A 456 10.76 -10.11 -15.76
CA GLY A 456 12.06 -9.75 -16.31
C GLY A 456 12.70 -8.57 -15.61
N LYS A 457 13.51 -7.82 -16.36
CA LYS A 457 14.34 -6.76 -15.78
C LYS A 457 13.51 -5.54 -15.44
N TRP A 458 13.67 -5.07 -14.21
CA TRP A 458 13.04 -3.86 -13.75
C TRP A 458 13.66 -2.67 -14.47
N SER A 459 12.86 -1.62 -14.64
CA SER A 459 13.31 -0.38 -15.28
C SER A 459 13.48 0.70 -14.23
N SER A 460 14.61 1.42 -14.26
CA SER A 460 14.78 2.59 -13.42
C SER A 460 13.96 3.75 -13.97
N ALA A 461 13.23 4.46 -13.11
CA ALA A 461 12.59 5.71 -13.48
C ALA A 461 13.63 6.74 -13.99
N PRO A 462 13.24 7.71 -14.85
CA PRO A 462 14.17 8.68 -15.42
C PRO A 462 14.94 9.47 -14.36
N ALA A 463 16.20 9.81 -14.67
CA ALA A 463 17.03 10.67 -13.84
C ALA A 463 16.37 12.04 -13.64
N GLY A 464 16.42 12.57 -12.41
CA GLY A 464 15.85 13.87 -12.03
C GLY A 464 14.45 13.81 -11.39
N SER A 465 13.79 12.65 -11.39
CA SER A 465 12.56 12.45 -10.59
C SER A 465 12.84 12.21 -9.10
N LEU A 466 14.05 11.86 -8.73
CA LEU A 466 14.43 11.56 -7.34
C LEU A 466 15.59 12.45 -6.89
N PRO A 467 15.91 12.47 -5.57
CA PRO A 467 17.10 13.14 -5.06
C PRO A 467 18.36 12.79 -5.85
N ASP A 468 19.12 13.81 -6.24
CA ASP A 468 20.45 13.69 -6.83
C ASP A 468 21.58 13.73 -5.77
N PHE A 469 21.19 13.68 -4.50
CA PHE A 469 22.05 13.66 -3.32
C PHE A 469 21.84 12.36 -2.51
N PRO A 470 22.84 11.92 -1.72
CA PRO A 470 22.73 10.70 -0.92
C PRO A 470 21.64 10.83 0.15
N THR A 471 20.76 9.84 0.28
CA THR A 471 19.67 9.81 1.27
C THR A 471 19.89 8.70 2.30
N SER A 472 19.45 8.90 3.55
CA SER A 472 19.60 7.95 4.65
C SER A 472 18.41 6.97 4.69
N GLN A 473 17.19 7.48 4.84
CA GLN A 473 15.94 6.70 4.88
C GLN A 473 14.88 7.31 3.96
N VAL A 474 13.93 6.47 3.51
CA VAL A 474 12.73 6.88 2.79
C VAL A 474 11.48 6.44 3.54
N ALA A 475 10.45 7.30 3.56
CA ALA A 475 9.08 6.97 3.95
C ALA A 475 8.12 7.34 2.82
N VAL A 476 7.01 6.60 2.71
CA VAL A 476 6.09 6.64 1.57
C VAL A 476 4.65 6.76 2.04
N ALA A 477 3.91 7.75 1.54
CA ALA A 477 2.46 7.86 1.75
C ALA A 477 1.83 8.89 0.81
N ASP A 478 0.52 8.82 0.59
CA ASP A 478 -0.26 9.85 -0.09
C ASP A 478 -0.51 11.06 0.85
N LEU A 479 0.45 12.00 0.89
CA LEU A 479 0.47 13.12 1.86
C LEU A 479 -0.46 14.28 1.44
N ASN A 480 -0.96 14.31 0.21
CA ASN A 480 -1.91 15.32 -0.29
C ASN A 480 -3.29 14.73 -0.67
N LYS A 481 -3.48 13.42 -0.50
CA LYS A 481 -4.72 12.67 -0.79
C LYS A 481 -5.10 12.65 -2.27
N ASP A 482 -4.13 12.80 -3.16
CA ASP A 482 -4.37 12.82 -4.61
C ASP A 482 -4.41 11.42 -5.25
N GLY A 483 -4.05 10.38 -4.50
CA GLY A 483 -4.04 8.99 -4.94
C GLY A 483 -2.72 8.51 -5.48
N TRP A 484 -1.68 9.34 -5.38
CA TRP A 484 -0.31 8.99 -5.72
C TRP A 484 0.53 8.98 -4.45
N MET A 485 1.42 8.00 -4.34
CA MET A 485 2.28 7.88 -3.18
C MET A 485 3.43 8.89 -3.27
N ASP A 486 3.51 9.78 -2.29
CA ASP A 486 4.61 10.74 -2.13
C ASP A 486 5.76 10.14 -1.34
N LEU A 487 6.94 10.75 -1.43
CA LEU A 487 8.15 10.31 -0.74
C LEU A 487 8.67 11.39 0.21
N VAL A 488 9.14 10.95 1.38
CA VAL A 488 9.92 11.78 2.29
C VAL A 488 11.27 11.11 2.52
N PHE A 489 12.35 11.83 2.21
CA PHE A 489 13.72 11.37 2.44
C PHE A 489 14.40 12.16 3.56
N THR A 490 15.21 11.46 4.35
CA THR A 490 16.26 12.07 5.18
C THR A 490 17.59 12.09 4.45
N GLY A 491 18.47 13.05 4.74
CA GLY A 491 19.71 13.21 3.98
C GLY A 491 20.74 14.20 4.56
N PRO A 492 21.64 14.74 3.71
CA PRO A 492 22.72 15.66 4.11
C PRO A 492 22.23 17.07 4.50
N ALA A 493 23.13 17.94 4.96
CA ALA A 493 22.82 19.27 5.48
C ALA A 493 22.06 20.20 4.52
N ASP A 494 22.23 20.05 3.22
CA ASP A 494 21.57 20.84 2.17
C ASP A 494 20.16 20.33 1.84
N ALA A 495 19.86 19.07 2.17
CA ALA A 495 18.53 18.48 2.06
C ALA A 495 18.26 17.46 3.19
N PRO A 496 18.27 17.89 4.47
CA PRO A 496 18.27 16.95 5.59
C PRO A 496 16.92 16.27 5.77
N LEU A 497 15.85 16.91 5.29
CA LEU A 497 14.51 16.37 5.15
C LEU A 497 13.93 16.92 3.85
N SER A 498 13.47 16.07 2.94
CA SER A 498 12.93 16.50 1.63
C SER A 498 11.67 15.74 1.25
N LEU A 499 10.69 16.48 0.71
CA LEU A 499 9.41 15.95 0.23
C LEU A 499 9.43 15.89 -1.30
N TRP A 500 8.93 14.80 -1.86
CA TRP A 500 8.80 14.60 -3.30
C TRP A 500 7.38 14.16 -3.62
N ARG A 501 6.68 14.99 -4.41
CA ARG A 501 5.29 14.76 -4.77
C ARG A 501 5.21 13.91 -6.01
N ASN A 502 4.37 12.90 -5.99
CA ASN A 502 4.12 12.06 -7.15
C ASN A 502 2.93 12.60 -7.95
N ALA A 503 3.19 12.98 -9.20
CA ALA A 503 2.17 13.33 -10.17
C ALA A 503 2.25 12.34 -11.31
N ASN A 504 1.41 11.30 -11.25
CA ASN A 504 1.26 10.32 -12.32
C ASN A 504 2.54 9.53 -12.66
N GLY A 505 3.21 9.01 -11.62
CA GLY A 505 4.44 8.23 -11.72
C GLY A 505 5.71 9.07 -11.91
N SER A 506 5.58 10.41 -11.92
CA SER A 506 6.71 11.33 -11.95
C SER A 506 6.80 12.10 -10.65
N PHE A 507 8.01 12.35 -10.18
CA PHE A 507 8.25 12.93 -8.87
C PHE A 507 8.91 14.29 -9.00
N GLU A 508 8.41 15.24 -8.21
CA GLU A 508 8.95 16.60 -8.13
C GLU A 508 9.21 16.99 -6.67
N ARG A 509 10.36 17.62 -6.42
CA ARG A 509 10.69 18.12 -5.09
C ARG A 509 9.72 19.22 -4.68
N ALA A 510 9.04 19.02 -3.55
CA ALA A 510 8.13 19.99 -2.96
C ALA A 510 8.74 20.67 -1.73
N ALA A 511 8.33 21.92 -1.50
CA ALA A 511 8.66 22.65 -0.28
C ALA A 511 7.73 22.23 0.88
N GLY A 512 8.13 22.58 2.11
CA GLY A 512 7.25 22.49 3.29
C GLY A 512 7.87 21.80 4.50
N LEU A 513 8.79 20.86 4.31
CA LEU A 513 9.49 20.16 5.39
C LEU A 513 10.78 20.89 5.80
N ASN A 514 10.65 22.12 6.29
CA ASN A 514 11.80 22.98 6.61
C ASN A 514 12.38 22.62 7.99
N VAL A 515 13.59 22.06 8.01
CA VAL A 515 14.36 21.79 9.23
C VAL A 515 15.78 22.34 9.12
N ALA A 516 16.31 22.90 10.22
CA ALA A 516 17.65 23.46 10.30
C ALA A 516 18.65 22.43 10.83
N TRP A 517 18.89 21.39 10.03
CA TRP A 517 19.69 20.22 10.40
C TRP A 517 21.02 20.15 9.66
N LYS A 518 22.03 19.54 10.29
CA LYS A 518 23.26 19.10 9.65
C LYS A 518 23.10 17.77 8.92
N SER A 519 22.16 16.95 9.36
CA SER A 519 21.79 15.69 8.71
C SER A 519 20.45 15.20 9.23
N GLY A 520 19.69 14.53 8.37
CA GLY A 520 18.58 13.68 8.76
C GLY A 520 19.01 12.22 8.82
N GLN A 521 18.45 11.49 9.79
CA GLN A 521 18.73 10.07 10.01
C GLN A 521 17.50 9.22 9.77
N ALA A 522 16.39 9.53 10.46
CA ALA A 522 15.19 8.70 10.46
C ALA A 522 13.94 9.49 10.07
N VAL A 523 12.96 8.84 9.43
CA VAL A 523 11.65 9.42 9.13
C VAL A 523 10.56 8.36 9.23
N ALA A 524 9.41 8.76 9.75
CA ALA A 524 8.18 7.99 9.73
C ALA A 524 6.97 8.89 9.43
N ILE A 525 5.92 8.29 8.90
CA ILE A 525 4.66 8.95 8.59
C ILE A 525 3.58 8.35 9.51
N LEU A 526 2.79 9.21 10.14
CA LEU A 526 1.74 8.84 11.08
C LEU A 526 0.65 9.91 11.11
N ASP A 527 -0.55 9.55 11.55
CA ASP A 527 -1.58 10.53 11.93
C ASP A 527 -1.49 10.70 13.46
N TYR A 528 -0.79 11.75 13.92
CA TYR A 528 -0.49 11.86 15.36
C TYR A 528 -1.67 12.44 16.15
N ASP A 529 -2.55 13.21 15.52
CA ASP A 529 -3.69 13.85 16.16
C ASP A 529 -5.06 13.34 15.65
N ASN A 530 -5.06 12.21 14.93
CA ASN A 530 -6.21 11.52 14.35
C ASN A 530 -7.11 12.45 13.53
N ASP A 531 -6.55 13.41 12.80
CA ASP A 531 -7.30 14.34 11.95
C ASP A 531 -7.48 13.83 10.51
N SER A 532 -7.05 12.59 10.26
CA SER A 532 -7.03 11.88 8.98
C SER A 532 -6.02 12.43 7.98
N TRP A 533 -5.21 13.43 8.31
CA TRP A 533 -4.06 13.83 7.52
C TRP A 533 -2.80 13.16 8.06
N LEU A 534 -1.99 12.64 7.14
CA LEU A 534 -0.74 12.01 7.50
C LEU A 534 0.32 13.08 7.73
N ASP A 535 0.92 13.03 8.91
CA ASP A 535 1.97 13.91 9.40
C ASP A 535 3.35 13.25 9.27
N VAL A 536 4.40 14.05 9.43
CA VAL A 536 5.78 13.58 9.32
C VAL A 536 6.47 13.74 10.67
N ILE A 537 7.04 12.65 11.19
CA ILE A 537 8.03 12.71 12.27
C ILE A 537 9.39 12.28 11.74
N ALA A 538 10.43 13.04 12.08
CA ALA A 538 11.78 12.75 11.65
C ALA A 538 12.78 12.94 12.80
N ALA A 539 13.92 12.29 12.69
CA ALA A 539 15.07 12.46 13.57
C ALA A 539 16.30 12.90 12.78
N GLY A 540 17.11 13.78 13.36
CA GLY A 540 18.33 14.27 12.75
C GLY A 540 19.27 14.93 13.75
N GLN A 541 20.33 15.54 13.23
CA GLN A 541 21.25 16.37 14.01
C GLN A 541 20.99 17.84 13.71
N ASN A 542 20.79 18.64 14.75
CA ASN A 542 20.60 20.08 14.62
C ASN A 542 21.89 20.79 14.17
N ALA A 543 21.83 22.12 14.04
CA ALA A 543 23.00 22.93 13.68
C ALA A 543 24.21 22.78 14.64
N SER A 544 24.00 22.45 15.92
CA SER A 544 25.10 22.18 16.88
C SER A 544 25.59 20.72 16.85
N GLY A 545 24.96 19.84 16.06
CA GLY A 545 25.27 18.42 15.99
C GLY A 545 24.60 17.58 17.07
N GLN A 546 23.67 18.16 17.83
CA GLN A 546 22.90 17.43 18.84
C GLN A 546 21.71 16.72 18.19
N PRO A 547 21.37 15.49 18.65
CA PRO A 547 20.21 14.76 18.15
C PRO A 547 18.91 15.50 18.50
N GLU A 548 17.97 15.51 17.56
CA GLU A 548 16.63 16.03 17.80
C GLU A 548 15.56 15.32 16.98
N LEU A 549 14.32 15.34 17.48
CA LEU A 549 13.13 14.99 16.72
C LEU A 549 12.44 16.25 16.18
N ARG A 550 11.74 16.10 15.06
CA ARG A 550 10.79 17.08 14.54
C ARG A 550 9.49 16.39 14.19
N LEU A 551 8.38 16.90 14.72
CA LEU A 551 7.03 16.50 14.35
C LEU A 551 6.38 17.64 13.55
N LEU A 552 6.06 17.35 12.30
CA LEU A 552 5.56 18.28 11.31
C LEU A 552 4.13 17.89 10.97
N ARG A 553 3.17 18.66 11.50
CA ARG A 553 1.74 18.48 11.23
C ARG A 553 1.40 18.89 9.81
N ASN A 554 0.68 18.05 9.09
CA ASN A 554 0.21 18.34 7.74
C ASN A 554 -1.04 19.22 7.79
N GLU A 555 -0.92 20.46 7.30
CA GLU A 555 -2.02 21.41 7.16
C GLU A 555 -2.60 21.39 5.73
N GLY A 556 -2.40 20.28 5.02
CA GLY A 556 -2.95 20.02 3.70
C GLY A 556 -2.35 20.95 2.65
N PRO A 557 -3.16 21.65 1.84
CA PRO A 557 -2.64 22.55 0.81
C PRO A 557 -1.76 23.69 1.35
N THR A 558 -1.84 24.02 2.65
CA THR A 558 -1.02 25.10 3.24
C THR A 558 0.37 24.62 3.69
N GLY A 559 0.69 23.34 3.53
CA GLY A 559 2.00 22.77 3.86
C GLY A 559 2.05 22.19 5.26
N PHE A 560 3.22 22.23 5.89
CA PHE A 560 3.46 21.60 7.20
C PHE A 560 3.78 22.63 8.28
N ARG A 561 3.35 22.34 9.52
CA ARG A 561 3.64 23.13 10.72
C ARG A 561 4.44 22.31 11.72
N ASP A 562 5.53 22.87 12.22
CA ASP A 562 6.27 22.29 13.35
C ASP A 562 5.44 22.37 14.64
N VAL A 563 5.16 21.21 15.23
CA VAL A 563 4.44 21.04 16.50
C VAL A 563 5.28 20.36 17.58
N THR A 564 6.59 20.19 17.36
CA THR A 564 7.54 19.44 18.19
C THR A 564 7.46 19.82 19.68
N ALA A 565 7.59 21.12 19.97
CA ALA A 565 7.56 21.62 21.36
C ALA A 565 6.17 21.48 22.01
N ARG A 566 5.10 21.64 21.22
CA ARG A 566 3.72 21.47 21.70
C ARG A 566 3.45 20.02 22.06
N ALA A 567 3.98 19.09 21.28
CA ALA A 567 3.90 17.65 21.51
C ALA A 567 4.87 17.14 22.60
N GLY A 568 5.76 18.00 23.12
CA GLY A 568 6.71 17.64 24.18
C GLY A 568 7.94 16.85 23.71
N LEU A 569 8.24 16.87 22.42
CA LEU A 569 9.34 16.11 21.81
C LEU A 569 10.69 16.85 21.84
N ASP A 570 10.71 18.13 22.20
CA ASP A 570 11.88 19.02 22.21
C ASP A 570 12.81 18.81 23.42
N LYS A 571 12.39 18.01 24.40
CA LYS A 571 13.10 17.79 25.68
C LYS A 571 13.44 16.33 25.93
N LEU A 572 13.43 15.52 24.89
CA LEU A 572 13.71 14.10 25.00
C LEU A 572 15.20 13.83 25.26
N PRO A 573 15.54 12.78 26.04
CA PRO A 573 16.93 12.39 26.30
C PRO A 573 17.51 11.60 25.11
N LEU A 574 17.58 12.25 23.95
CA LEU A 574 18.09 11.64 22.72
C LEU A 574 19.61 11.52 22.74
N GLN A 575 20.13 10.47 22.12
CA GLN A 575 21.58 10.26 21.91
C GLN A 575 21.91 10.20 20.42
N SER A 576 21.44 9.20 19.70
CA SER A 576 21.57 9.08 18.23
C SER A 576 20.41 8.25 17.68
N PRO A 577 19.21 8.83 17.56
CA PRO A 577 18.03 8.13 17.05
C PRO A 577 18.28 7.56 15.66
N PHE A 578 17.89 6.31 15.44
CA PHE A 578 18.18 5.58 14.20
C PHE A 578 16.94 5.17 13.43
N MET A 579 15.89 4.72 14.12
CA MET A 579 14.60 4.36 13.53
C MET A 579 13.46 4.88 14.40
N LEU A 580 12.38 5.27 13.73
CA LEU A 580 11.08 5.62 14.31
C LEU A 580 10.07 4.60 13.80
N ALA A 581 9.42 3.86 14.69
CA ALA A 581 8.46 2.82 14.32
C ALA A 581 7.09 3.09 14.96
N PRO A 582 6.16 3.75 14.24
CA PRO A 582 4.83 4.05 14.75
C PRO A 582 3.96 2.79 14.93
N ALA A 583 3.18 2.73 16.02
CA ALA A 583 2.12 1.76 16.26
C ALA A 583 1.23 2.24 17.41
N ASP A 584 -0.04 1.80 17.47
CA ASP A 584 -0.89 1.95 18.67
C ASP A 584 -0.61 0.75 19.58
N PHE A 585 0.32 0.90 20.53
CA PHE A 585 0.79 -0.23 21.33
C PHE A 585 -0.07 -0.49 22.56
N ASP A 586 -0.77 0.50 23.10
CA ASP A 586 -1.65 0.29 24.25
C ASP A 586 -3.13 0.10 23.87
N GLY A 587 -3.45 0.23 22.58
CA GLY A 587 -4.75 -0.06 22.01
C GLY A 587 -5.77 1.05 22.25
N ASP A 588 -5.32 2.26 22.60
CA ASP A 588 -6.20 3.35 23.03
C ASP A 588 -6.76 4.18 21.86
N GLY A 589 -6.28 3.93 20.64
CA GLY A 589 -6.75 4.57 19.44
C GLY A 589 -5.84 5.63 18.86
N ASP A 590 -4.80 6.10 19.56
CA ASP A 590 -3.80 7.01 19.01
C ASP A 590 -2.49 6.30 18.64
N THR A 591 -1.69 6.97 17.80
CA THR A 591 -0.47 6.37 17.25
C THR A 591 0.71 6.72 18.14
N ASP A 592 1.28 5.71 18.79
CA ASP A 592 2.54 5.77 19.54
C ASP A 592 3.75 5.53 18.64
N ILE A 593 4.97 5.60 19.22
CA ILE A 593 6.22 5.46 18.48
C ILE A 593 7.26 4.69 19.30
N ALA A 594 7.85 3.63 18.73
CA ALA A 594 9.12 3.10 19.22
C ALA A 594 10.30 3.88 18.61
N VAL A 595 11.26 4.29 19.46
CA VAL A 595 12.48 4.99 19.06
C VAL A 595 13.67 4.10 19.36
N THR A 596 14.41 3.71 18.32
CA THR A 596 15.70 3.04 18.49
C THR A 596 16.83 4.06 18.37
N GLN A 597 17.95 3.79 19.06
CA GLN A 597 19.09 4.70 19.08
C GLN A 597 20.40 3.93 18.95
N VAL A 598 21.34 4.46 18.16
CA VAL A 598 22.74 4.07 18.23
C VAL A 598 23.34 4.60 19.53
N ASP A 599 24.15 3.76 20.19
CA ASP A 599 24.86 4.03 21.45
C ASP A 599 23.98 4.46 22.62
N GLY A 600 22.66 4.36 22.46
CA GLY A 600 21.66 4.76 23.43
C GLY A 600 20.57 3.71 23.64
N PRO A 601 19.82 3.84 24.74
CA PRO A 601 18.67 2.99 25.03
C PRO A 601 17.53 3.20 24.02
N ALA A 602 16.84 2.12 23.62
CA ALA A 602 15.56 2.23 22.95
C ALA A 602 14.46 2.63 23.94
N PHE A 603 13.44 3.35 23.50
CA PHE A 603 12.31 3.71 24.35
C PHE A 603 11.05 3.89 23.50
N LEU A 604 9.90 3.95 24.17
CA LEU A 604 8.63 4.23 23.52
C LEU A 604 8.20 5.67 23.84
N LEU A 605 7.50 6.28 22.90
CA LEU A 605 6.78 7.53 23.05
C LEU A 605 5.29 7.19 22.97
N ARG A 606 4.62 7.18 24.11
CA ARG A 606 3.17 7.02 24.18
C ARG A 606 2.50 8.33 23.78
N ASN A 607 1.59 8.28 22.82
CA ASN A 607 0.75 9.40 22.46
C ASN A 607 -0.35 9.56 23.52
N SER A 608 -0.68 10.80 23.86
CA SER A 608 -1.68 11.07 24.89
C SER A 608 -2.58 12.18 24.43
N GLY A 609 -3.78 11.78 24.03
CA GLY A 609 -4.88 12.65 23.66
C GLY A 609 -5.16 12.70 22.16
N GLY A 610 -4.41 11.97 21.32
CA GLY A 610 -4.71 11.87 19.88
C GLY A 610 -6.01 11.12 19.62
N ASN A 611 -6.45 10.27 20.54
CA ASN A 611 -7.65 9.42 20.44
C ASN A 611 -8.99 10.16 20.64
N ARG A 612 -9.03 11.50 20.51
CA ARG A 612 -10.31 12.26 20.58
C ARG A 612 -11.19 12.05 19.36
N ASN A 613 -10.60 11.73 18.22
CA ASN A 613 -11.33 11.31 17.02
C ASN A 613 -11.42 9.79 16.97
N HIS A 614 -12.32 9.27 16.12
CA HIS A 614 -12.49 7.83 15.96
C HIS A 614 -11.30 7.21 15.24
N SER A 615 -10.87 6.06 15.74
CA SER A 615 -9.89 5.19 15.08
C SER A 615 -10.56 3.88 14.64
N LEU A 616 -9.98 3.27 13.62
CA LEU A 616 -10.37 1.95 13.13
C LEU A 616 -9.11 1.11 12.94
N ARG A 617 -9.09 -0.08 13.54
CA ARG A 617 -8.07 -1.09 13.27
C ARG A 617 -8.64 -2.13 12.31
N LEU A 618 -7.94 -2.35 11.20
CA LEU A 618 -8.27 -3.36 10.21
C LEU A 618 -7.19 -4.44 10.22
N THR A 619 -7.60 -5.69 10.34
CA THR A 619 -6.73 -6.84 10.09
C THR A 619 -7.06 -7.39 8.72
N LEU A 620 -6.16 -7.21 7.77
CA LEU A 620 -6.29 -7.79 6.43
C LEU A 620 -5.75 -9.23 6.50
N ARG A 621 -6.59 -10.22 6.18
CA ARG A 621 -6.17 -11.62 6.04
C ARG A 621 -6.28 -11.99 4.56
N GLY A 622 -5.14 -12.19 3.90
CA GLY A 622 -5.12 -12.80 2.57
C GLY A 622 -5.51 -14.26 2.70
N LEU A 623 -6.52 -14.71 1.96
CA LEU A 623 -6.77 -16.13 1.77
C LEU A 623 -6.12 -16.51 0.45
N ASN A 624 -5.05 -17.31 0.47
CA ASN A 624 -4.55 -17.97 -0.73
C ASN A 624 -5.66 -18.91 -1.24
N PRO A 625 -6.33 -18.67 -2.38
CA PRO A 625 -7.24 -19.65 -2.93
C PRO A 625 -6.40 -20.63 -3.75
N ALA A 626 -5.63 -21.47 -3.07
CA ALA A 626 -5.14 -22.70 -3.65
C ALA A 626 -6.36 -23.60 -3.98
N GLY A 627 -6.91 -23.40 -5.17
CA GLY A 627 -7.90 -24.27 -5.79
C GLY A 627 -9.36 -23.97 -5.46
N ARG A 628 -9.98 -23.03 -6.18
CA ARG A 628 -11.32 -23.16 -6.78
C ARG A 628 -11.67 -21.91 -7.59
N LEU A 629 -11.81 -22.11 -8.90
CA LEU A 629 -12.58 -21.31 -9.87
C LEU A 629 -12.31 -19.80 -9.87
N GLY A 630 -11.74 -19.31 -10.98
CA GLY A 630 -11.52 -17.90 -11.23
C GLY A 630 -12.73 -17.03 -10.87
N GLN A 631 -12.53 -16.16 -9.89
CA GLN A 631 -13.30 -14.97 -9.65
C GLN A 631 -12.30 -13.92 -9.15
N GLY A 632 -12.26 -12.79 -9.86
CA GLY A 632 -11.43 -11.66 -9.47
C GLY A 632 -11.84 -11.18 -8.09
N ASP A 633 -10.99 -11.46 -7.12
CA ASP A 633 -10.89 -10.67 -5.90
C ASP A 633 -9.57 -9.92 -5.98
N ALA A 634 -9.69 -8.59 -5.97
CA ALA A 634 -8.57 -7.67 -6.00
C ALA A 634 -7.58 -8.04 -4.88
N SER A 635 -6.34 -8.30 -5.28
CA SER A 635 -5.16 -8.41 -4.44
C SER A 635 -5.11 -7.21 -3.48
N ARG A 636 -5.58 -7.42 -2.24
CA ARG A 636 -5.42 -6.48 -1.14
C ARG A 636 -4.10 -6.81 -0.45
N CYS A 637 -3.21 -5.83 -0.53
CA CYS A 637 -1.86 -5.76 0.02
C CYS A 637 -1.55 -6.70 1.18
N SER A 638 -0.49 -7.48 1.02
CA SER A 638 0.32 -8.02 2.10
C SER A 638 1.71 -7.38 1.99
N ALA A 639 1.97 -6.46 2.90
CA ALA A 639 3.27 -6.05 3.41
C ALA A 639 2.96 -5.25 4.68
N PRO A 640 3.55 -5.54 5.85
CA PRO A 640 3.42 -4.68 7.00
C PRO A 640 4.41 -3.52 6.85
N ALA A 641 4.19 -2.68 5.83
CA ALA A 641 4.68 -1.32 5.85
C ALA A 641 3.58 -0.51 6.51
N VAL A 642 3.74 -0.22 7.82
CA VAL A 642 2.95 0.70 8.64
C VAL A 642 1.45 0.65 8.35
N ALA A 643 0.68 -0.02 9.20
CA ALA A 643 -0.78 0.05 9.16
C ALA A 643 -1.24 1.51 9.26
N HIS A 644 -1.39 2.19 8.12
CA HIS A 644 -2.05 3.47 8.07
C HIS A 644 -3.53 3.20 8.33
N ARG A 645 -3.96 3.55 9.55
CA ARG A 645 -5.37 3.55 9.92
C ARG A 645 -6.09 4.51 9.00
N CYS A 646 -7.07 4.02 8.25
CA CYS A 646 -8.01 4.88 7.57
C CYS A 646 -8.85 5.61 8.64
N GLY A 647 -8.59 6.90 8.82
CA GLY A 647 -9.46 7.78 9.61
C GLY A 647 -10.87 7.78 9.02
N ALA A 648 -11.83 7.23 9.76
CA ALA A 648 -13.23 7.24 9.37
C ALA A 648 -13.82 8.62 9.63
N GLY A 649 -13.83 9.47 8.60
CA GLY A 649 -14.63 10.70 8.63
C GLY A 649 -16.14 10.37 8.70
N ARG A 650 -16.84 10.91 9.71
CA ARG A 650 -18.27 11.25 9.59
C ARG A 650 -18.32 12.72 9.14
N ASP A 651 -19.13 13.10 8.16
CA ASP A 651 -20.60 13.00 8.16
C ASP A 651 -21.26 12.53 6.84
#